data_AF-A0AAD5Z728-F1
#
_entry.id   AF-A0AAD5Z728-F1
#
_cell.length_a   1.000
_cell.length_b   1.000
_cell.length_c   1.000
_cell.angle_alpha   90.00
_cell.angle_beta   90.00
_cell.angle_gamma   90.00
#
_symmetry.space_group_name_H-M   'P 1'
#
loop_
_entity.id
_entity.type
_entity.pdbx_description
1 polymer ?
#
loop_
_entity_poly.entity_id
_entity_poly.type
_entity_poly.pdbx_seq_one_letter_code
_entity_poly.pdbx_strand_id
1 'polypeptide(L)'
;MDVGQLFSVDPLESRAAKGHGVVTSMAAGNDVILLGTSKGWIIRHDFALGDCQNLDFAPGRPGEQPVHRVFVDPGGSHCIATVVISGVAETFYMHAKWAKPKSLPRLKGILVNAVAWNRQLITESSTKEVILGTQNGQLFEMAVDEAEKREKYVKQLFELTDPREPITGLEMETTSVGNSTRFYVMAVTATRLYSFTGIGSLESVFARYAERRIHFMELPGEIPNSELHYYIVQRRAKHFGWLSGAGIYYGDLNFGVQHSSSGGDENFVENKGLLDYSKLSEPASGEVIKPRSLAVSEFHFLLLVGDKVKVVNRISQKVVEELTFDRESSKGIIGICSDPTAGVFYVYDDYSVFQVSTHDEGRDMWRVYLDRGDYAVALSNCRSPYQRDQVYLVQADAAFAMKNYYRAASYYAKMNYVMSFEEISLKFITVGEQDALRTFLLRKLDNLTREDKSQITMISTWVTELYLDKINRLLLEDGTSTNADREHDSSEYESIVQEIRAFLSDNKDVLDEATTMKLLESYGREDELVYFASLKDKYEIVIHHYIQQGEAKKALEVLQRPNVPVDLQYKFAPDLIMLDAYETVESWMMARAMLNPRKLIPAMMRYTNEPHAKNETHEVIKYLEFCIKDLHNEDPGVHNLLLSLYAMKDDETQLLQFLDMKHSKVGSSGPAFFYDPKYALWLCLKEKRMRACVRIYSMMSMHEEAVALALKVDLDLAKAEADKVEDDEELRKKLWLMVAKHVIQQEKGTKRENIKKVVDFLSEANNNLLSIEDILPFFPDFVLIDDFKDEICKSLKGYKNQIEQLKEEMNDATRGADNIRSDINALSQRYIIIDRNEECGVCKRKILGTRGAQQMGSSYMSGGNIAPLYVFPCSHAFHAPCLITHVTRCTTHAQAAYILDLQKQLSLIENRPANDTTGEPVSSTTSIDKIRSQLDEAVASECPFCGDLMIREISLPFILPHESEEAASWAIKPQIAPFPKILPMTI
;
A
#
# COMPACT_ATOMS: atom_id res chain seq x y z
N MET A 1 1.33 -20.98 50.46
CA MET A 1 1.52 -19.59 50.01
C MET A 1 0.14 -19.08 49.70
N ASP A 2 -0.39 -18.28 50.60
CA ASP A 2 -1.79 -17.87 50.67
C ASP A 2 -2.20 -17.02 49.45
N VAL A 3 -2.88 -17.65 48.48
CA VAL A 3 -3.26 -17.04 47.17
C VAL A 3 -4.45 -16.05 47.31
N GLY A 4 -4.72 -15.58 48.53
CA GLY A 4 -5.88 -14.74 48.85
C GLY A 4 -5.56 -13.40 49.51
N GLN A 5 -4.32 -13.17 49.98
CA GLN A 5 -3.96 -11.94 50.69
C GLN A 5 -3.48 -10.87 49.71
N LEU A 6 -3.96 -9.63 49.85
CA LEU A 6 -3.52 -8.50 49.02
C LEU A 6 -2.18 -7.94 49.49
N PHE A 7 -1.93 -8.08 50.80
CA PHE A 7 -0.73 -7.65 51.48
C PHE A 7 -0.09 -8.84 52.20
N SER A 8 1.21 -9.03 52.05
CA SER A 8 1.98 -10.00 52.83
C SER A 8 2.90 -9.29 53.81
N VAL A 9 3.15 -9.93 54.95
CA VAL A 9 4.03 -9.42 56.00
C VAL A 9 5.24 -10.32 56.10
N ASP A 10 6.43 -9.75 55.86
CA ASP A 10 7.70 -10.45 55.96
C ASP A 10 8.56 -9.80 57.07
N PRO A 11 9.09 -10.57 58.04
CA PRO A 11 10.02 -10.03 59.03
C PRO A 11 11.36 -9.72 58.34
N LEU A 12 11.75 -8.45 58.31
CA LEU A 12 12.97 -7.99 57.64
C LEU A 12 14.17 -8.07 58.59
N GLU A 13 14.05 -7.49 59.78
CA GLU A 13 15.08 -7.57 60.82
C GLU A 13 14.45 -7.71 62.21
N SER A 14 14.92 -8.66 63.02
CA SER A 14 14.46 -8.87 64.40
C SER A 14 15.29 -8.14 65.47
N ARG A 15 16.42 -7.51 65.08
CA ARG A 15 17.30 -6.72 65.97
C ARG A 15 17.77 -5.42 65.29
N ALA A 16 16.80 -4.64 64.86
CA ALA A 16 16.95 -3.38 64.13
C ALA A 16 17.87 -2.38 64.86
N ALA A 17 17.80 -2.31 66.20
CA ALA A 17 18.59 -1.34 66.99
C ALA A 17 20.06 -1.74 67.27
N LYS A 18 20.50 -2.96 66.88
CA LYS A 18 21.88 -3.49 67.03
C LYS A 18 22.58 -3.22 68.38
N GLY A 19 21.84 -3.21 69.49
CA GLY A 19 22.36 -2.98 70.85
C GLY A 19 22.45 -1.50 71.29
N HIS A 20 22.09 -0.56 70.43
CA HIS A 20 22.17 0.89 70.67
C HIS A 20 20.88 1.50 71.26
N GLY A 21 20.10 0.73 72.02
CA GLY A 21 18.85 1.17 72.66
C GLY A 21 17.61 0.55 72.01
N VAL A 22 16.50 1.29 72.02
CA VAL A 22 15.24 0.94 71.33
C VAL A 22 15.04 1.85 70.12
N VAL A 23 14.30 1.36 69.11
CA VAL A 23 13.89 2.18 67.96
C VAL A 23 12.89 3.25 68.41
N THR A 24 13.08 4.47 67.94
CA THR A 24 12.26 5.65 68.30
C THR A 24 11.53 6.25 67.10
N SER A 25 12.19 6.28 65.94
CA SER A 25 11.62 6.78 64.69
C SER A 25 12.23 6.05 63.50
N MET A 26 11.48 5.91 62.41
CA MET A 26 11.95 5.31 61.17
C MET A 26 11.53 6.15 59.97
N ALA A 27 12.38 6.20 58.95
CA ALA A 27 12.05 6.76 57.63
C ALA A 27 12.64 5.88 56.52
N ALA A 28 11.95 5.79 55.39
CA ALA A 28 12.37 5.00 54.24
C ALA A 28 12.34 5.84 52.96
N GLY A 29 13.24 5.53 52.02
CA GLY A 29 13.23 6.10 50.68
C GLY A 29 14.24 5.40 49.77
N ASN A 30 13.76 4.97 48.59
CA ASN A 30 14.57 4.30 47.56
C ASN A 30 15.34 3.07 48.09
N ASP A 31 14.64 2.18 48.79
CA ASP A 31 15.21 0.98 49.43
C ASP A 31 16.31 1.29 50.47
N VAL A 32 16.29 2.50 51.03
CA VAL A 32 17.12 2.89 52.17
C VAL A 32 16.22 3.11 53.39
N ILE A 33 16.50 2.39 54.48
CA ILE A 33 15.82 2.58 55.77
C ILE A 33 16.76 3.27 56.74
N LEU A 34 16.27 4.31 57.42
CA LEU A 34 16.94 4.93 58.56
C LEU A 34 16.16 4.67 59.84
N LEU A 35 16.86 4.16 60.85
CA LEU A 35 16.34 3.91 62.19
C LEU A 35 17.02 4.83 63.19
N GLY A 36 16.24 5.65 63.89
CA GLY A 36 16.71 6.45 65.02
C GLY A 36 16.55 5.69 66.33
N THR A 37 17.59 5.67 67.16
CA THR A 37 17.57 4.97 68.47
C THR A 37 17.49 5.92 69.66
N SER A 38 17.11 5.39 70.83
CA SER A 38 17.05 6.14 72.09
C SER A 38 18.40 6.65 72.60
N LYS A 39 19.53 6.11 72.11
CA LYS A 39 20.89 6.51 72.50
C LYS A 39 21.54 7.50 71.53
N GLY A 40 20.79 8.06 70.58
CA GLY A 40 21.31 9.04 69.62
C GLY A 40 22.08 8.42 68.45
N TRP A 41 21.85 7.14 68.17
CA TRP A 41 22.41 6.46 67.01
C TRP A 41 21.39 6.46 65.88
N ILE A 42 21.89 6.56 64.66
CA ILE A 42 21.11 6.32 63.46
C ILE A 42 21.72 5.15 62.72
N ILE A 43 20.89 4.17 62.43
CA ILE A 43 21.28 2.99 61.69
C ILE A 43 20.70 3.13 60.29
N ARG A 44 21.58 3.24 59.31
CA ARG A 44 21.23 3.28 57.89
C ARG A 44 21.37 1.88 57.31
N HIS A 45 20.29 1.35 56.77
CA HIS A 45 20.26 0.12 55.99
C HIS A 45 20.06 0.51 54.53
N ASP A 46 21.04 0.22 53.69
CA ASP A 46 20.96 0.44 52.25
C ASP A 46 20.85 -0.93 51.56
N PHE A 47 19.64 -1.31 51.16
CA PHE A 47 19.40 -2.64 50.59
C PHE A 47 19.93 -2.76 49.15
N ALA A 48 20.12 -1.63 48.45
CA ALA A 48 20.70 -1.62 47.11
C ALA A 48 22.21 -1.96 47.12
N LEU A 49 22.93 -1.50 48.15
CA LEU A 49 24.38 -1.73 48.30
C LEU A 49 24.72 -2.89 49.24
N GLY A 50 23.75 -3.38 50.03
CA GLY A 50 23.97 -4.42 51.04
C GLY A 50 24.78 -3.92 52.25
N ASP A 51 24.96 -2.61 52.37
CA ASP A 51 25.74 -1.97 53.42
C ASP A 51 24.84 -1.48 54.55
N CYS A 52 25.27 -1.73 55.79
CA CYS A 52 24.66 -1.13 56.97
C CYS A 52 25.67 -0.24 57.70
N GLN A 53 25.30 1.02 57.89
CA GLN A 53 26.13 2.02 58.57
C GLN A 53 25.51 2.41 59.90
N ASN A 54 26.26 2.18 60.99
CA ASN A 54 25.90 2.65 62.33
C ASN A 54 26.58 3.99 62.57
N LEU A 55 25.79 5.05 62.69
CA LEU A 55 26.30 6.42 62.77
C LEU A 55 25.92 7.03 64.11
N ASP A 56 26.94 7.51 64.82
CA ASP A 56 26.77 8.20 66.09
C ASP A 56 26.58 9.70 65.83
N PHE A 57 25.39 10.21 66.17
CA PHE A 57 25.03 11.62 66.03
C PHE A 57 25.36 12.41 67.31
N ALA A 58 25.78 11.73 68.38
CA ALA A 58 26.12 12.30 69.68
C ALA A 58 27.53 11.89 70.15
N PRO A 59 28.59 12.12 69.35
CA PRO A 59 29.92 11.57 69.64
C PRO A 59 30.45 12.07 71.00
N GLY A 60 30.68 11.12 71.91
CA GLY A 60 31.40 11.35 73.17
C GLY A 60 30.58 11.87 74.35
N ARG A 61 29.24 11.83 74.31
CA ARG A 61 28.38 12.26 75.43
C ARG A 61 27.59 11.09 76.04
N PRO A 62 27.81 10.72 77.32
CA PRO A 62 27.04 9.66 77.98
C PRO A 62 25.64 10.15 78.41
N GLY A 63 24.59 9.42 78.04
CA GLY A 63 23.19 9.69 78.44
C GLY A 63 22.15 9.18 77.43
N GLU A 64 20.87 9.22 77.79
CA GLU A 64 19.76 9.04 76.83
C GLU A 64 19.62 10.31 75.97
N GLN A 65 19.75 10.14 74.66
CA GLN A 65 19.68 11.23 73.68
C GLN A 65 18.77 10.75 72.55
N PRO A 66 17.45 10.70 72.78
CA PRO A 66 16.54 10.09 71.83
C PRO A 66 16.54 10.88 70.52
N VAL A 67 16.63 10.13 69.42
CA VAL A 67 16.33 10.67 68.10
C VAL A 67 14.82 10.93 68.04
N HIS A 68 14.43 12.18 67.79
CA HIS A 68 13.03 12.59 67.78
C HIS A 68 12.34 12.17 66.48
N ARG A 69 12.94 12.53 65.34
CA ARG A 69 12.48 12.21 63.99
C ARG A 69 13.68 12.07 63.06
N VAL A 70 13.53 11.21 62.07
CA VAL A 70 14.47 11.04 60.96
C VAL A 70 13.71 11.23 59.65
N PHE A 71 14.36 11.82 58.66
CA PHE A 71 13.82 12.09 57.34
C PHE A 71 14.84 11.68 56.28
N VAL A 72 14.36 11.01 55.24
CA VAL A 72 15.14 10.57 54.07
C VAL A 72 14.53 11.21 52.84
N ASP A 73 15.36 11.61 51.88
CA ASP A 73 14.86 12.06 50.58
C ASP A 73 14.33 10.89 49.74
N PRO A 74 13.45 11.13 48.76
CA PRO A 74 12.96 10.07 47.89
C PRO A 74 14.04 9.34 47.08
N GLY A 75 15.27 9.86 47.00
CA GLY A 75 16.42 9.24 46.35
C GLY A 75 17.35 8.45 47.28
N GLY A 76 17.19 8.53 48.61
CA GLY A 76 18.01 7.82 49.60
C GLY A 76 19.41 8.42 49.85
N SER A 77 19.74 9.56 49.25
CA SER A 77 21.06 10.19 49.32
C SER A 77 21.21 11.19 50.47
N HIS A 78 20.15 11.89 50.84
CA HIS A 78 20.12 12.97 51.81
C HIS A 78 19.28 12.61 53.03
N CYS A 79 19.83 12.87 54.21
CA CYS A 79 19.22 12.48 55.48
C CYS A 79 19.25 13.65 56.46
N ILE A 80 18.12 13.92 57.11
CA ILE A 80 18.01 14.90 58.20
C ILE A 80 17.52 14.17 59.43
N ALA A 81 18.15 14.43 60.56
CA ALA A 81 17.74 13.86 61.83
C ALA A 81 17.80 14.89 62.95
N THR A 82 16.81 14.86 63.82
CA THR A 82 16.73 15.75 64.97
C THR A 82 16.92 14.94 66.24
N VAL A 83 17.97 15.28 66.99
CA VAL A 83 18.33 14.61 68.25
C VAL A 83 18.05 15.58 69.40
N VAL A 84 17.39 15.09 70.45
CA VAL A 84 17.14 15.88 71.65
C VAL A 84 18.24 15.58 72.65
N ILE A 85 19.15 16.54 72.82
CA ILE A 85 20.32 16.42 73.70
C ILE A 85 20.07 17.28 74.94
N SER A 86 19.85 16.64 76.09
CA SER A 86 19.62 17.32 77.37
C SER A 86 18.54 18.42 77.32
N GLY A 87 17.46 18.18 76.56
CA GLY A 87 16.33 19.10 76.38
C GLY A 87 16.50 20.15 75.28
N VAL A 88 17.67 20.22 74.63
CA VAL A 88 17.90 21.10 73.46
C VAL A 88 17.89 20.27 72.19
N ALA A 89 17.08 20.68 71.21
CA ALA A 89 17.07 20.04 69.89
C ALA A 89 18.29 20.46 69.06
N GLU A 90 19.05 19.49 68.57
CA GLU A 90 20.10 19.69 67.57
C GLU A 90 19.72 18.91 66.29
N THR A 91 19.70 19.61 65.15
CA THR A 91 19.41 19.01 63.85
C THR A 91 20.71 18.71 63.11
N PHE A 92 20.82 17.49 62.63
CA PHE A 92 21.97 16.98 61.89
C PHE A 92 21.57 16.66 60.46
N TYR A 93 22.51 16.92 59.55
CA TYR A 93 22.43 16.54 58.16
C TYR A 93 23.52 15.53 57.83
N MET A 94 23.16 14.55 57.01
CA MET A 94 24.05 13.51 56.53
C MET A 94 23.78 13.21 55.07
N HIS A 95 24.85 13.01 54.31
CA HIS A 95 24.81 12.50 52.95
C HIS A 95 25.26 11.04 52.92
N ALA A 96 24.75 10.24 51.98
CA ALA A 96 25.08 8.82 51.83
C ALA A 96 26.60 8.53 51.77
N LYS A 97 27.37 9.42 51.15
CA LYS A 97 28.83 9.28 51.01
C LYS A 97 29.62 9.72 52.24
N TRP A 98 28.97 10.32 53.26
CA TRP A 98 29.68 10.90 54.40
C TRP A 98 29.71 9.93 55.59
N ALA A 99 30.92 9.61 56.07
CA ALA A 99 31.10 8.72 57.23
C ALA A 99 30.76 9.36 58.59
N LYS A 100 30.57 10.69 58.65
CA LYS A 100 30.20 11.41 59.88
C LYS A 100 29.08 12.41 59.63
N PRO A 101 28.06 12.47 60.50
CA PRO A 101 27.00 13.47 60.40
C PRO A 101 27.52 14.87 60.76
N LYS A 102 26.85 15.91 60.25
CA LYS A 102 27.18 17.30 60.55
C LYS A 102 26.00 18.00 61.19
N SER A 103 26.27 18.75 62.26
CA SER A 103 25.27 19.60 62.89
C SER A 103 25.01 20.85 62.05
N LEU A 104 23.75 21.27 61.99
CA LEU A 104 23.32 22.51 61.36
C LEU A 104 23.24 23.60 62.44
N PRO A 105 24.23 24.51 62.54
CA PRO A 105 24.32 25.45 63.65
C PRO A 105 23.20 26.49 63.64
N ARG A 106 22.67 26.85 62.46
CA ARG A 106 21.55 27.81 62.33
C ARG A 106 20.21 27.27 62.84
N LEU A 107 20.08 25.95 62.99
CA LEU A 107 18.88 25.27 63.48
C LEU A 107 19.02 24.79 64.94
N LYS A 108 20.07 25.21 65.65
CA LYS A 108 20.29 24.81 67.05
C LYS A 108 19.21 25.40 67.96
N GLY A 109 18.55 24.54 68.74
CA GLY A 109 17.45 24.93 69.62
C GLY A 109 16.08 24.98 68.95
N ILE A 110 15.99 24.67 67.65
CA ILE A 110 14.74 24.57 66.91
C ILE A 110 14.40 23.09 66.72
N LEU A 111 13.27 22.64 67.26
CA LEU A 111 12.80 21.27 67.07
C LEU A 111 12.05 21.15 65.73
N VAL A 112 12.66 20.41 64.79
CA VAL A 112 12.08 20.11 63.48
C VAL A 112 11.19 18.87 63.61
N ASN A 113 9.92 19.01 63.22
CA ASN A 113 8.90 17.95 63.31
C ASN A 113 8.53 17.36 61.95
N ALA A 114 8.63 18.14 60.87
CA ALA A 114 8.27 17.74 59.53
C ALA A 114 9.26 18.32 58.51
N VAL A 115 9.51 17.56 57.44
CA VAL A 115 10.39 17.96 56.33
C VAL A 115 9.69 17.66 55.03
N ALA A 116 9.57 18.66 54.15
CA ALA A 116 9.08 18.49 52.79
C ALA A 116 10.24 18.62 51.81
N TRP A 117 10.50 17.55 51.07
CA TRP A 117 11.53 17.47 50.04
C TRP A 117 10.98 17.90 48.68
N ASN A 118 11.75 18.69 47.92
CA ASN A 118 11.40 19.00 46.54
C ASN A 118 11.72 17.81 45.61
N ARG A 119 10.71 16.95 45.41
CA ARG A 119 10.84 15.65 44.74
C ARG A 119 11.27 15.72 43.27
N GLN A 120 11.00 16.84 42.60
CA GLN A 120 11.29 16.98 41.17
C GLN A 120 12.68 17.57 40.92
N LEU A 121 13.18 18.42 41.81
CA LEU A 121 14.45 19.13 41.63
C LEU A 121 15.61 18.56 42.46
N ILE A 122 15.34 17.68 43.44
CA ILE A 122 16.38 17.04 44.26
C ILE A 122 17.32 16.18 43.41
N THR A 123 18.62 16.31 43.70
CA THR A 123 19.71 15.60 43.02
C THR A 123 20.70 15.11 44.05
N GLU A 124 21.46 14.05 43.76
CA GLU A 124 22.47 13.52 44.68
C GLU A 124 23.49 14.56 45.18
N SER A 125 23.79 15.58 44.36
CA SER A 125 24.75 16.63 44.71
C SER A 125 24.15 17.79 45.51
N SER A 126 22.82 17.95 45.51
CA SER A 126 22.13 19.11 46.08
C SER A 126 20.69 18.79 46.42
N THR A 127 20.32 19.12 47.66
CA THR A 127 18.95 19.03 48.17
C THR A 127 18.00 20.04 47.54
N LYS A 128 18.52 21.07 46.85
CA LYS A 128 17.74 22.25 46.38
C LYS A 128 16.93 22.86 47.53
N GLU A 129 15.70 23.28 47.27
CA GLU A 129 14.81 23.91 48.24
C GLU A 129 14.11 22.83 49.07
N VAL A 130 14.33 22.84 50.39
CA VAL A 130 13.68 21.95 51.36
C VAL A 130 12.94 22.80 52.38
N ILE A 131 11.71 22.43 52.71
CA ILE A 131 10.91 23.15 53.70
C ILE A 131 10.91 22.35 55.01
N LEU A 132 11.18 23.04 56.12
CA LEU A 132 11.16 22.50 57.48
C LEU A 132 9.98 23.06 58.25
N GLY A 133 9.21 22.19 58.89
CA GLY A 133 8.18 22.55 59.87
C GLY A 133 8.68 22.35 61.30
N THR A 134 8.46 23.34 62.17
CA THR A 134 8.91 23.31 63.56
C THR A 134 7.77 23.12 64.56
N GLN A 135 8.13 22.82 65.81
CA GLN A 135 7.18 22.74 66.92
C GLN A 135 6.44 24.05 67.21
N ASN A 136 7.01 25.20 66.85
CA ASN A 136 6.42 26.52 67.11
C ASN A 136 5.54 27.02 65.95
N GLY A 137 5.21 26.18 64.97
CA GLY A 137 4.39 26.58 63.82
C GLY A 137 5.15 27.40 62.77
N GLN A 138 6.48 27.31 62.74
CA GLN A 138 7.32 28.05 61.79
C GLN A 138 7.74 27.18 60.62
N LEU A 139 7.80 27.78 59.43
CA LEU A 139 8.30 27.17 58.20
C LEU A 139 9.65 27.79 57.82
N PHE A 140 10.67 26.96 57.64
CA PHE A 140 12.00 27.37 57.18
C PHE A 140 12.32 26.79 55.82
N GLU A 141 12.97 27.58 54.96
CA GLU A 141 13.61 27.11 53.74
C GLU A 141 15.07 26.77 54.04
N MET A 142 15.54 25.63 53.53
CA MET A 142 16.91 25.19 53.65
C MET A 142 17.40 24.64 52.31
N ALA A 143 18.68 24.89 52.01
CA ALA A 143 19.38 24.21 50.93
C ALA A 143 20.78 23.78 51.39
N VAL A 144 21.15 22.53 51.08
CA VAL A 144 22.45 21.93 51.38
C VAL A 144 23.04 21.35 50.09
N ASP A 145 24.27 21.75 49.79
CA ASP A 145 25.08 21.26 48.66
C ASP A 145 26.17 20.30 49.17
N GLU A 146 26.41 19.19 48.47
CA GLU A 146 27.39 18.16 48.86
C GLU A 146 28.83 18.72 48.87
N ALA A 147 29.18 19.51 47.84
CA ALA A 147 30.54 20.01 47.62
C ALA A 147 31.02 20.98 48.72
N GLU A 148 30.13 21.87 49.18
CA GLU A 148 30.46 22.90 50.18
C GLU A 148 30.49 22.35 51.61
N LYS A 149 29.99 21.11 51.80
CA LYS A 149 30.02 20.42 53.10
C LYS A 149 29.35 21.22 54.24
N ARG A 150 28.55 22.25 53.94
CA ARG A 150 27.84 23.19 54.83
C ARG A 150 26.47 23.57 54.25
N GLU A 151 25.60 24.12 55.10
CA GLU A 151 24.32 24.70 54.66
C GLU A 151 24.54 25.97 53.84
N LYS A 152 23.86 26.08 52.69
CA LYS A 152 23.95 27.23 51.78
C LYS A 152 23.19 28.42 52.37
N TYR A 153 21.95 28.18 52.76
CA TYR A 153 21.13 29.13 53.49
C TYR A 153 20.07 28.40 54.33
N VAL A 154 19.62 29.10 55.37
CA VAL A 154 18.45 28.75 56.16
C VAL A 154 17.68 30.06 56.33
N LYS A 155 16.44 30.11 55.82
CA LYS A 155 15.60 31.32 55.84
C LYS A 155 14.27 30.98 56.51
N GLN A 156 13.76 31.86 57.36
CA GLN A 156 12.40 31.74 57.88
C GLN A 156 11.41 32.26 56.82
N LEU A 157 10.49 31.41 56.37
CA LEU A 157 9.50 31.74 55.33
C LEU A 157 8.19 32.25 55.92
N PHE A 158 7.70 31.59 56.98
CA PHE A 158 6.37 31.83 57.50
C PHE A 158 6.23 31.40 58.97
N GLU A 159 5.32 32.03 59.72
CA GLU A 159 4.97 31.65 61.10
C GLU A 159 3.44 31.66 61.27
N LEU A 160 2.88 30.53 61.71
CA LEU A 160 1.46 30.40 62.03
C LEU A 160 1.13 31.20 63.29
N THR A 161 0.29 32.22 63.15
CA THR A 161 -0.03 33.15 64.24
C THR A 161 -1.28 32.74 65.03
N ASP A 162 -2.23 32.04 64.42
CA ASP A 162 -3.52 31.64 65.04
C ASP A 162 -3.98 30.22 64.60
N PRO A 163 -3.95 29.17 65.45
CA PRO A 163 -3.16 28.98 66.67
C PRO A 163 -1.71 28.56 66.37
N ARG A 164 -0.80 28.81 67.32
CA ARG A 164 0.59 28.30 67.31
C ARG A 164 0.62 26.81 67.63
N GLU A 165 0.23 25.99 66.67
CA GLU A 165 0.31 24.53 66.75
C GLU A 165 1.59 24.00 66.09
N PRO A 166 2.13 22.86 66.58
CA PRO A 166 3.26 22.21 65.93
C PRO A 166 2.87 21.71 64.54
N ILE A 167 3.75 21.91 63.57
CA ILE A 167 3.58 21.33 62.23
C ILE A 167 4.00 19.88 62.31
N THR A 168 3.04 18.97 62.19
CA THR A 168 3.26 17.52 62.36
C THR A 168 3.45 16.78 61.04
N GLY A 169 2.93 17.34 59.94
CA GLY A 169 3.10 16.84 58.59
C GLY A 169 3.32 17.98 57.61
N LEU A 170 4.20 17.79 56.64
CA LEU A 170 4.51 18.80 55.63
C LEU A 170 4.88 18.09 54.33
N GLU A 171 4.19 18.45 53.24
CA GLU A 171 4.47 17.89 51.92
C GLU A 171 4.45 18.99 50.87
N MET A 172 5.35 18.88 49.88
CA MET A 172 5.46 19.84 48.79
C MET A 172 5.46 19.14 47.43
N GLU A 173 4.79 19.77 46.47
CA GLU A 173 4.77 19.37 45.07
C GLU A 173 5.09 20.60 44.20
N THR A 174 5.87 20.40 43.13
CA THR A 174 6.20 21.46 42.18
C THR A 174 5.60 21.17 40.81
N THR A 175 5.35 22.19 40.01
CA THR A 175 4.99 22.04 38.60
C THR A 175 5.60 23.16 37.79
N SER A 176 6.23 22.85 36.67
CA SER A 176 6.75 23.87 35.75
C SER A 176 5.60 24.50 34.96
N VAL A 177 5.44 25.81 35.09
CA VAL A 177 4.46 26.61 34.33
C VAL A 177 5.25 27.69 33.58
N GLY A 178 5.49 27.47 32.29
CA GLY A 178 6.35 28.34 31.48
C GLY A 178 7.79 28.39 32.03
N ASN A 179 8.31 29.60 32.27
CA ASN A 179 9.65 29.83 32.86
C ASN A 179 9.65 29.86 34.40
N SER A 180 8.51 29.66 35.05
CA SER A 180 8.36 29.74 36.50
C SER A 180 7.96 28.41 37.12
N THR A 181 8.43 28.14 38.33
CA THR A 181 7.99 27.02 39.14
C THR A 181 6.76 27.41 39.94
N ARG A 182 5.74 26.54 39.90
CA ARG A 182 4.58 26.60 40.78
C ARG A 182 4.83 25.67 41.96
N PHE A 183 4.63 26.19 43.17
CA PHE A 183 4.74 25.45 44.42
C PHE A 183 3.34 25.19 44.98
N TYR A 184 3.13 23.95 45.41
CA TYR A 184 1.98 23.53 46.19
C TYR A 184 2.48 22.89 47.48
N VAL A 185 2.19 23.49 48.62
CA VAL A 185 2.65 23.03 49.94
C VAL A 185 1.45 22.77 50.81
N MET A 186 1.32 21.55 51.33
CA MET A 186 0.36 21.23 52.38
C MET A 186 1.09 21.13 53.71
N ALA A 187 0.62 21.89 54.71
CA ALA A 187 1.11 21.81 56.07
C ALA A 187 -0.03 21.38 56.99
N VAL A 188 0.24 20.41 57.85
CA VAL A 188 -0.74 19.83 58.77
C VAL A 188 -0.32 20.09 60.20
N THR A 189 -1.31 20.49 60.99
CA THR A 189 -1.25 20.63 62.45
C THR A 189 -2.16 19.58 63.09
N ALA A 190 -2.32 19.62 64.41
CA ALA A 190 -3.19 18.64 65.09
C ALA A 190 -4.66 18.83 64.66
N THR A 191 -5.07 20.08 64.43
CA THR A 191 -6.48 20.43 64.15
C THR A 191 -6.73 20.94 62.74
N ARG A 192 -5.70 21.47 62.06
CA ARG A 192 -5.86 22.17 60.76
C ARG A 192 -4.93 21.65 59.69
N LEU A 193 -5.45 21.58 58.46
CA LEU A 193 -4.69 21.40 57.23
C LEU A 193 -4.66 22.73 56.47
N TYR A 194 -3.46 23.23 56.22
CA TYR A 194 -3.18 24.45 55.46
C TYR A 194 -2.69 24.08 54.06
N SER A 195 -3.19 24.76 53.04
CA SER A 195 -2.69 24.63 51.66
C SER A 195 -2.16 25.97 51.16
N PHE A 196 -0.90 26.00 50.75
CA PHE A 196 -0.23 27.16 50.17
C PHE A 196 0.04 26.90 48.70
N THR A 197 -0.39 27.82 47.83
CA THR A 197 -0.20 27.69 46.39
C THR A 197 0.37 28.97 45.80
N GLY A 198 1.35 28.87 44.91
CA GLY A 198 1.87 30.07 44.28
C GLY A 198 2.90 29.79 43.21
N ILE A 199 3.19 30.83 42.42
CA ILE A 199 4.13 30.81 41.29
C ILE A 199 5.26 31.80 41.61
N GLY A 200 6.51 31.41 41.41
CA GLY A 200 7.69 32.23 41.73
C GLY A 200 8.64 31.52 42.70
N SER A 201 9.37 32.27 43.54
CA SER A 201 10.15 31.68 44.63
C SER A 201 9.27 31.36 45.85
N LEU A 202 9.67 30.38 46.68
CA LEU A 202 8.97 30.07 47.93
C LEU A 202 8.75 31.30 48.81
N GLU A 203 9.74 32.18 48.91
CA GLU A 203 9.65 33.46 49.62
C GLU A 203 8.52 34.35 49.09
N SER A 204 8.38 34.45 47.76
CA SER A 204 7.28 35.20 47.12
C SER A 204 5.92 34.55 47.35
N VAL A 205 5.86 33.21 47.43
CA VAL A 205 4.62 32.46 47.69
C VAL A 205 4.15 32.72 49.11
N PHE A 206 5.01 32.52 50.12
CA PHE A 206 4.64 32.69 51.53
C PHE A 206 4.40 34.16 51.90
N ALA A 207 5.12 35.12 51.31
CA ALA A 207 4.88 36.55 51.53
C ALA A 207 3.44 36.96 51.14
N ARG A 208 2.88 36.40 50.05
CA ARG A 208 1.50 36.65 49.65
C ARG A 208 0.46 36.15 50.65
N TYR A 209 0.78 35.09 51.39
CA TYR A 209 -0.10 34.52 52.42
C TYR A 209 0.05 35.19 53.79
N ALA A 210 1.08 36.03 54.00
CA ALA A 210 1.17 36.88 55.19
C ALA A 210 0.15 38.03 55.15
N GLU A 211 -0.23 38.49 53.95
CA GLU A 211 -1.19 39.59 53.74
C GLU A 211 -2.62 39.12 53.45
N ARG A 212 -2.80 37.85 53.06
CA ARG A 212 -4.08 37.25 52.64
C ARG A 212 -4.56 36.19 53.64
N ARG A 213 -5.88 35.96 53.72
CA ARG A 213 -6.44 34.85 54.51
C ARG A 213 -6.01 33.49 53.93
N ILE A 214 -5.44 32.64 54.77
CA ILE A 214 -4.93 31.31 54.43
C ILE A 214 -6.11 30.34 54.21
N HIS A 215 -6.05 29.49 53.20
CA HIS A 215 -6.99 28.38 53.07
C HIS A 215 -6.61 27.29 54.09
N PHE A 216 -7.47 27.10 55.08
CA PHE A 216 -7.33 26.02 56.05
C PHE A 216 -8.63 25.22 56.15
N MET A 217 -8.49 23.92 56.39
CA MET A 217 -9.56 23.03 56.78
C MET A 217 -9.35 22.62 58.21
N GLU A 218 -10.35 22.85 59.06
CA GLU A 218 -10.30 22.50 60.48
C GLU A 218 -11.20 21.29 60.75
N LEU A 219 -10.64 20.25 61.35
CA LEU A 219 -11.38 19.07 61.79
C LEU A 219 -11.23 18.94 63.31
N PRO A 220 -12.34 18.79 64.05
CA PRO A 220 -12.28 18.75 65.51
C PRO A 220 -11.69 17.44 66.02
N GLY A 221 -10.95 17.51 67.12
CA GLY A 221 -10.51 16.36 67.91
C GLY A 221 -8.99 16.28 68.06
N GLU A 222 -8.56 15.92 69.26
CA GLU A 222 -7.15 15.68 69.55
C GLU A 222 -6.76 14.23 69.24
N ILE A 223 -5.62 14.06 68.58
CA ILE A 223 -4.96 12.78 68.33
C ILE A 223 -3.50 12.88 68.77
N PRO A 224 -2.90 11.75 69.22
CA PRO A 224 -1.53 11.74 69.70
C PRO A 224 -0.52 12.14 68.60
N ASN A 225 -0.73 11.71 67.35
CA ASN A 225 0.09 12.06 66.19
C ASN A 225 -0.81 12.34 64.98
N SER A 226 -0.78 13.58 64.47
CA SER A 226 -1.41 13.96 63.19
C SER A 226 -0.40 13.78 62.05
N GLU A 227 -0.72 12.96 61.06
CA GLU A 227 0.19 12.61 59.96
C GLU A 227 -0.44 12.96 58.60
N LEU A 228 0.41 13.44 57.68
CA LEU A 228 0.06 13.68 56.28
C LEU A 228 0.91 12.76 55.41
N HIS A 229 0.27 11.98 54.55
CA HIS A 229 0.95 11.10 53.62
C HIS A 229 0.43 11.30 52.20
N TYR A 230 1.34 11.40 51.25
CA TYR A 230 1.02 11.42 49.82
C TYR A 230 1.28 10.05 49.21
N TYR A 231 0.33 9.54 48.42
CA TYR A 231 0.59 8.45 47.49
C TYR A 231 1.17 9.03 46.20
N ILE A 232 2.35 8.54 45.83
CA ILE A 232 3.16 9.08 44.74
C ILE A 232 3.25 8.06 43.62
N VAL A 233 3.01 8.50 42.39
CA VAL A 233 3.27 7.71 41.18
C VAL A 233 4.19 8.53 40.28
N GLN A 234 5.32 7.96 39.87
CA GLN A 234 6.29 8.62 38.98
C GLN A 234 6.71 10.02 39.46
N ARG A 235 7.05 10.15 40.76
CA ARG A 235 7.44 11.41 41.43
C ARG A 235 6.35 12.50 41.47
N ARG A 236 5.09 12.18 41.21
CA ARG A 236 3.94 13.08 41.39
C ARG A 236 2.96 12.53 42.41
N ALA A 237 2.51 13.37 43.34
CA ALA A 237 1.44 13.00 44.25
C ALA A 237 0.09 12.88 43.52
N LYS A 238 -0.62 11.77 43.73
CA LYS A 238 -1.96 11.53 43.17
C LYS A 238 -3.04 11.57 44.24
N HIS A 239 -2.76 11.04 45.42
CA HIS A 239 -3.70 11.00 46.53
C HIS A 239 -3.02 11.50 47.79
N PHE A 240 -3.77 12.07 48.70
CA PHE A 240 -3.29 12.36 50.04
C PHE A 240 -4.25 11.79 51.09
N GLY A 241 -3.69 11.45 52.24
CA GLY A 241 -4.42 11.09 53.44
C GLY A 241 -3.90 11.90 54.62
N TRP A 242 -4.81 12.56 55.31
CA TRP A 242 -4.58 13.26 56.56
C TRP A 242 -5.26 12.53 57.70
N LEU A 243 -4.47 12.08 58.67
CA LEU A 243 -4.94 11.53 59.92
C LEU A 243 -5.35 12.68 60.86
N SER A 244 -6.65 12.87 61.07
CA SER A 244 -7.20 13.94 61.93
C SER A 244 -7.95 13.38 63.15
N GLY A 245 -8.31 14.23 64.11
CA GLY A 245 -9.07 13.80 65.29
C GLY A 245 -10.45 13.21 65.02
N ALA A 246 -11.13 13.70 63.98
CA ALA A 246 -12.48 13.28 63.61
C ALA A 246 -12.50 12.02 62.71
N GLY A 247 -11.45 11.83 61.92
CA GLY A 247 -11.38 10.77 60.91
C GLY A 247 -10.18 10.95 59.98
N ILE A 248 -10.13 10.14 58.93
CA ILE A 248 -9.11 10.26 57.89
C ILE A 248 -9.69 11.11 56.77
N TYR A 249 -9.12 12.30 56.58
CA TYR A 249 -9.49 13.17 55.47
C TYR A 249 -8.61 12.87 54.28
N TYR A 250 -9.21 12.56 53.13
CA TYR A 250 -8.48 12.16 51.94
C TYR A 250 -9.07 12.80 50.69
N GLY A 251 -8.27 12.85 49.64
CA GLY A 251 -8.69 13.35 48.34
C GLY A 251 -7.67 13.08 47.25
N ASP A 252 -8.08 13.37 46.02
CA ASP A 252 -7.26 13.25 44.83
C ASP A 252 -6.59 14.60 44.54
N LEU A 253 -5.32 14.57 44.15
CA LEU A 253 -4.52 15.74 43.80
C LEU A 253 -4.36 15.81 42.29
N ASN A 254 -5.05 16.76 41.66
CA ASN A 254 -5.03 16.94 40.21
C ASN A 254 -4.29 18.22 39.83
N PHE A 255 -2.99 18.08 39.52
CA PHE A 255 -2.11 19.17 39.09
C PHE A 255 -2.16 19.44 37.57
N GLY A 256 -3.05 18.76 36.83
CA GLY A 256 -3.12 18.78 35.36
C GLY A 256 -4.13 19.75 34.76
N VAL A 257 -5.10 20.25 35.54
CA VAL A 257 -6.13 21.15 35.03
C VAL A 257 -5.69 22.58 35.30
N GLN A 258 -5.44 23.35 34.23
CA GLN A 258 -5.33 24.80 34.32
C GLN A 258 -6.72 25.36 34.67
N HIS A 259 -7.11 25.29 35.93
CA HIS A 259 -8.27 26.03 36.41
C HIS A 259 -7.90 27.49 36.42
N SER A 260 -8.23 28.19 35.33
CA SER A 260 -8.09 29.63 35.15
C SER A 260 -8.97 30.40 36.13
N SER A 261 -8.59 30.38 37.41
CA SER A 261 -9.02 31.38 38.37
C SER A 261 -7.92 32.44 38.44
N SER A 262 -8.24 33.63 37.94
CA SER A 262 -7.42 34.85 37.95
C SER A 262 -7.09 35.39 39.35
N GLY A 263 -7.31 34.58 40.40
CA GLY A 263 -7.12 34.89 41.81
C GLY A 263 -6.19 33.93 42.56
N GLY A 264 -5.40 33.10 41.88
CA GLY A 264 -4.28 32.34 42.47
C GLY A 264 -4.62 31.30 43.56
N ASP A 265 -5.90 31.12 43.91
CA ASP A 265 -6.40 30.03 44.75
C ASP A 265 -7.01 28.96 43.85
N GLU A 266 -6.17 28.06 43.36
CA GLU A 266 -6.63 26.84 42.71
C GLU A 266 -6.74 25.74 43.77
N ASN A 267 -7.95 25.21 43.97
CA ASN A 267 -8.16 24.02 44.79
C ASN A 267 -7.74 22.80 43.97
N PHE A 268 -6.53 22.29 44.21
CA PHE A 268 -6.00 21.08 43.56
C PHE A 268 -6.58 19.77 44.12
N VAL A 269 -7.41 19.87 45.16
CA VAL A 269 -8.02 18.72 45.84
C VAL A 269 -9.41 18.44 45.28
N GLU A 270 -9.55 17.29 44.63
CA GLU A 270 -10.80 16.72 44.13
C GLU A 270 -11.23 15.51 44.98
N ASN A 271 -12.47 15.05 44.81
CA ASN A 271 -13.02 13.84 45.44
C ASN A 271 -12.75 13.72 46.96
N LYS A 272 -13.05 14.80 47.69
CA LYS A 272 -12.85 14.89 49.15
C LYS A 272 -13.72 13.86 49.89
N GLY A 273 -13.12 13.08 50.76
CA GLY A 273 -13.79 12.12 51.64
C GLY A 273 -13.30 12.23 53.08
N LEU A 274 -14.19 11.95 54.02
CA LEU A 274 -13.85 11.75 55.43
C LEU A 274 -14.24 10.33 55.83
N LEU A 275 -13.26 9.55 56.27
CA LEU A 275 -13.49 8.23 56.83
C LEU A 275 -13.63 8.34 58.35
N ASP A 276 -14.84 8.10 58.85
CA ASP A 276 -15.10 8.06 60.30
C ASP A 276 -14.50 6.80 60.93
N TYR A 277 -13.87 6.97 62.10
CA TYR A 277 -13.26 5.86 62.84
C TYR A 277 -14.27 4.80 63.32
N SER A 278 -15.55 5.15 63.41
CA SER A 278 -16.63 4.21 63.76
C SER A 278 -16.79 3.06 62.77
N LYS A 279 -16.36 3.25 61.50
CA LYS A 279 -16.38 2.21 60.46
C LYS A 279 -15.23 1.21 60.60
N LEU A 280 -14.25 1.49 61.46
CA LEU A 280 -13.05 0.67 61.66
C LEU A 280 -13.13 -0.23 62.91
N SER A 281 -14.00 0.12 63.86
CA SER A 281 -14.28 -0.69 65.04
C SER A 281 -15.21 -1.85 64.70
N GLU A 282 -14.91 -3.04 65.21
CA GLU A 282 -15.91 -4.11 65.25
C GLU A 282 -17.07 -3.68 66.16
N PRO A 283 -18.33 -4.01 65.80
CA PRO A 283 -19.51 -3.55 66.54
C PRO A 283 -19.60 -4.05 67.99
N ALA A 284 -18.70 -4.94 68.43
CA ALA A 284 -18.70 -5.57 69.75
C ALA A 284 -17.98 -4.76 70.85
N SER A 285 -17.05 -3.86 70.50
CA SER A 285 -16.32 -3.02 71.47
C SER A 285 -16.67 -1.56 71.24
N GLY A 286 -17.59 -1.00 72.01
CA GLY A 286 -18.08 0.39 71.88
C GLY A 286 -17.05 1.50 72.13
N GLU A 287 -15.75 1.19 72.12
CA GLU A 287 -14.65 2.18 72.20
C GLU A 287 -14.14 2.51 70.80
N VAL A 288 -14.19 3.79 70.43
CA VAL A 288 -13.62 4.30 69.18
C VAL A 288 -12.10 4.36 69.33
N ILE A 289 -11.41 3.31 68.90
CA ILE A 289 -9.94 3.26 68.94
C ILE A 289 -9.41 4.07 67.76
N LYS A 290 -8.71 5.17 68.06
CA LYS A 290 -8.06 6.02 67.07
C LYS A 290 -6.75 5.37 66.59
N PRO A 291 -6.45 5.41 65.28
CA PRO A 291 -5.19 4.88 64.75
C PRO A 291 -3.99 5.71 65.22
N ARG A 292 -2.84 5.04 65.38
CA ARG A 292 -1.57 5.64 65.79
C ARG A 292 -0.73 6.17 64.63
N SER A 293 -0.86 5.56 63.47
CA SER A 293 -0.10 5.88 62.25
C SER A 293 -0.90 5.49 61.02
N LEU A 294 -0.62 6.17 59.91
CA LEU A 294 -1.29 6.04 58.62
C LEU A 294 -0.24 5.80 57.52
N ALA A 295 -0.55 4.94 56.55
CA ALA A 295 0.12 4.95 55.25
C ALA A 295 -0.92 4.82 54.12
N VAL A 296 -0.62 5.39 52.95
CA VAL A 296 -1.55 5.46 51.82
C VAL A 296 -0.96 4.67 50.64
N SER A 297 -1.72 3.71 50.12
CA SER A 297 -1.44 2.99 48.88
C SER A 297 -2.34 3.50 47.74
N GLU A 298 -2.34 2.82 46.58
CA GLU A 298 -3.08 3.30 45.40
C GLU A 298 -4.60 3.33 45.65
N PHE A 299 -5.12 2.30 46.31
CA PHE A 299 -6.54 2.07 46.57
C PHE A 299 -6.87 1.86 48.06
N HIS A 300 -5.89 1.67 48.94
CA HIS A 300 -6.09 1.36 50.36
C HIS A 300 -5.38 2.33 51.32
N PHE A 301 -5.85 2.33 52.56
CA PHE A 301 -5.20 2.92 53.72
C PHE A 301 -4.72 1.80 54.64
N LEU A 302 -3.46 1.87 55.06
CA LEU A 302 -2.91 1.01 56.09
C LEU A 302 -2.95 1.77 57.41
N LEU A 303 -3.77 1.28 58.36
CA LEU A 303 -4.04 1.94 59.62
C LEU A 303 -3.52 1.11 60.78
N LEU A 304 -2.64 1.69 61.59
CA LEU A 304 -2.20 1.04 62.82
C LEU A 304 -3.22 1.29 63.94
N VAL A 305 -4.02 0.28 64.28
CA VAL A 305 -5.02 0.35 65.35
C VAL A 305 -4.63 -0.63 66.45
N GLY A 306 -4.20 -0.10 67.60
CA GLY A 306 -3.59 -0.91 68.66
C GLY A 306 -2.29 -1.54 68.15
N ASP A 307 -2.24 -2.87 68.14
CA ASP A 307 -1.08 -3.67 67.69
C ASP A 307 -1.34 -4.37 66.33
N LYS A 308 -2.42 -4.01 65.63
CA LYS A 308 -2.78 -4.59 64.33
C LYS A 308 -2.77 -3.54 63.24
N VAL A 309 -2.41 -3.93 62.02
CA VAL A 309 -2.54 -3.07 60.84
C VAL A 309 -3.80 -3.45 60.07
N LYS A 310 -4.78 -2.56 60.01
CA LYS A 310 -6.01 -2.74 59.22
C LYS A 310 -5.84 -2.12 57.85
N VAL A 311 -6.13 -2.89 56.81
CA VAL A 311 -6.13 -2.43 55.41
C VAL A 311 -7.56 -2.06 55.04
N VAL A 312 -7.78 -0.79 54.71
CA VAL A 312 -9.11 -0.23 54.41
C VAL A 312 -9.13 0.29 53.00
N ASN A 313 -10.13 -0.08 52.21
CA ASN A 313 -10.25 0.45 50.85
C ASN A 313 -10.72 1.92 50.88
N ARG A 314 -10.02 2.81 50.18
CA ARG A 314 -10.32 4.25 50.12
C ARG A 314 -11.69 4.55 49.51
N ILE A 315 -12.14 3.71 48.58
CA ILE A 315 -13.34 3.94 47.77
C ILE A 315 -14.56 3.33 48.45
N SER A 316 -14.48 2.05 48.84
CA SER A 316 -15.61 1.38 49.50
C SER A 316 -15.71 1.65 50.99
N GLN A 317 -14.64 2.17 51.62
CA GLN A 317 -14.52 2.42 53.06
C GLN A 317 -14.68 1.17 53.94
N LYS A 318 -14.52 -0.03 53.35
CA LYS A 318 -14.59 -1.31 54.07
C LYS A 318 -13.19 -1.81 54.42
N VAL A 319 -13.07 -2.47 55.57
CA VAL A 319 -11.86 -3.21 55.96
C VAL A 319 -11.76 -4.45 55.06
N VAL A 320 -10.66 -4.58 54.34
CA VAL A 320 -10.41 -5.69 53.41
C VAL A 320 -9.61 -6.78 54.11
N GLU A 321 -8.60 -6.39 54.90
CA GLU A 321 -7.67 -7.33 55.54
C GLU A 321 -7.17 -6.78 56.89
N GLU A 322 -6.92 -7.67 57.85
CA GLU A 322 -6.24 -7.35 59.11
C GLU A 322 -4.91 -8.10 59.19
N LEU A 323 -3.80 -7.37 59.29
CA LEU A 323 -2.46 -7.92 59.41
C LEU A 323 -2.06 -8.01 60.87
N THR A 324 -1.62 -9.21 61.28
CA THR A 324 -1.10 -9.50 62.62
C THR A 324 0.39 -9.80 62.56
N PHE A 325 1.12 -9.35 63.58
CA PHE A 325 2.57 -9.50 63.67
C PHE A 325 2.92 -10.42 64.83
N ASP A 326 3.84 -11.37 64.61
CA ASP A 326 4.29 -12.31 65.63
C ASP A 326 5.12 -11.57 66.70
N ARG A 327 4.77 -11.76 67.98
CA ARG A 327 5.24 -10.94 69.10
C ARG A 327 6.57 -11.43 69.69
N GLU A 328 7.55 -10.54 69.80
CA GLU A 328 8.67 -10.65 70.76
C GLU A 328 8.73 -9.48 71.77
N SER A 329 7.97 -8.40 71.56
CA SER A 329 8.12 -7.10 72.24
C SER A 329 7.07 -6.80 73.35
N SER A 330 7.45 -5.89 74.28
CA SER A 330 6.64 -5.48 75.45
C SER A 330 5.87 -4.17 75.24
N LYS A 331 6.30 -3.34 74.28
CA LYS A 331 5.60 -2.16 73.78
C LYS A 331 5.25 -2.47 72.33
N GLY A 332 3.96 -2.50 72.00
CA GLY A 332 3.49 -2.85 70.66
C GLY A 332 4.01 -1.92 69.56
N ILE A 333 3.55 -2.16 68.33
CA ILE A 333 4.01 -1.49 67.11
C ILE A 333 3.97 0.04 67.27
N ILE A 334 5.06 0.69 66.86
CA ILE A 334 5.28 2.13 67.05
C ILE A 334 4.68 2.92 65.89
N GLY A 335 4.91 2.49 64.65
CA GLY A 335 4.45 3.23 63.46
C GLY A 335 4.59 2.47 62.15
N ILE A 336 4.02 3.06 61.10
CA ILE A 336 4.12 2.61 59.71
C ILE A 336 4.87 3.68 58.91
N CYS A 337 5.74 3.25 58.00
CA CYS A 337 6.43 4.12 57.06
C CYS A 337 6.24 3.58 55.64
N SER A 338 6.02 4.47 54.67
CA SER A 338 5.98 4.09 53.25
C SER A 338 7.28 4.49 52.57
N ASP A 339 7.82 3.61 51.73
CA ASP A 339 8.79 3.99 50.71
C ASP A 339 8.03 4.32 49.41
N PRO A 340 7.89 5.60 49.05
CA PRO A 340 7.14 5.98 47.87
C PRO A 340 7.84 5.62 46.55
N THR A 341 9.16 5.40 46.57
CA THR A 341 9.94 5.06 45.37
C THR A 341 9.88 3.56 45.11
N ALA A 342 10.00 2.75 46.15
CA ALA A 342 9.91 1.29 46.06
C ALA A 342 8.47 0.76 46.06
N GLY A 343 7.50 1.53 46.56
CA GLY A 343 6.10 1.10 46.70
C GLY A 343 5.90 0.06 47.81
N VAL A 344 6.81 0.03 48.79
CA VAL A 344 6.84 -0.92 49.90
C VAL A 344 6.48 -0.19 51.19
N PHE A 345 5.78 -0.86 52.09
CA PHE A 345 5.48 -0.33 53.42
C PHE A 345 6.32 -1.06 54.46
N TYR A 346 6.73 -0.34 55.50
CA TYR A 346 7.51 -0.88 56.61
C TYR A 346 6.77 -0.60 57.91
N VAL A 347 6.65 -1.61 58.74
CA VAL A 347 6.03 -1.55 60.06
C VAL A 347 7.11 -1.88 61.08
N TYR A 348 7.23 -1.10 62.15
CA TYR A 348 8.30 -1.30 63.11
C TYR A 348 7.81 -1.26 64.55
N ASP A 349 8.41 -2.11 65.37
CA ASP A 349 8.29 -2.09 66.82
C ASP A 349 9.59 -1.57 67.46
N ASP A 350 9.78 -1.81 68.75
CA ASP A 350 10.96 -1.37 69.51
C ASP A 350 12.27 -2.10 69.12
N TYR A 351 12.19 -3.28 68.48
CA TYR A 351 13.34 -4.13 68.16
C TYR A 351 13.39 -4.66 66.72
N SER A 352 12.26 -4.70 66.03
CA SER A 352 12.00 -5.43 64.79
C SER A 352 11.37 -4.52 63.74
N VAL A 353 11.69 -4.81 62.48
CA VAL A 353 11.12 -4.18 61.29
C VAL A 353 10.50 -5.27 60.42
N PHE A 354 9.26 -5.05 60.05
CA PHE A 354 8.48 -5.89 59.15
C PHE A 354 8.26 -5.15 57.84
N GLN A 355 8.48 -5.84 56.73
CA GLN A 355 8.15 -5.37 55.39
C GLN A 355 6.73 -5.82 55.06
N VAL A 356 5.93 -4.91 54.53
CA VAL A 356 4.58 -5.17 54.03
C VAL A 356 4.58 -4.90 52.52
N SER A 357 4.57 -5.98 51.73
CA SER A 357 4.58 -5.93 50.27
C SER A 357 3.19 -6.00 49.67
N THR A 358 3.00 -5.32 48.54
CA THR A 358 1.76 -5.31 47.76
C THR A 358 1.90 -6.25 46.55
N HIS A 359 0.99 -7.22 46.41
CA HIS A 359 1.10 -8.21 45.32
C HIS A 359 0.07 -8.01 44.21
N ASP A 360 -1.12 -7.46 44.49
CA ASP A 360 -2.09 -7.15 43.44
C ASP A 360 -3.27 -6.27 43.92
N GLU A 361 -3.01 -5.00 44.26
CA GLU A 361 -3.99 -4.10 44.87
C GLU A 361 -5.26 -3.88 44.02
N GLY A 362 -5.14 -3.96 42.69
CA GLY A 362 -6.21 -3.68 41.72
C GLY A 362 -7.17 -4.85 41.44
N ARG A 363 -6.92 -6.06 41.99
CA ARG A 363 -7.61 -7.31 41.61
C ARG A 363 -9.14 -7.23 41.69
N ASP A 364 -9.65 -6.68 42.80
CA ASP A 364 -11.09 -6.62 43.10
C ASP A 364 -11.69 -5.22 42.88
N MET A 365 -10.88 -4.26 42.43
CA MET A 365 -11.31 -2.88 42.27
C MET A 365 -12.43 -2.73 41.23
N TRP A 366 -12.43 -3.55 40.18
CA TRP A 366 -13.51 -3.52 39.17
C TRP A 366 -14.89 -3.82 39.78
N ARG A 367 -15.00 -4.68 40.80
CA ARG A 367 -16.25 -4.95 41.52
C ARG A 367 -16.69 -3.75 42.34
N VAL A 368 -15.74 -3.13 43.04
CA VAL A 368 -15.99 -1.94 43.85
C VAL A 368 -16.50 -0.78 42.98
N TYR A 369 -15.91 -0.58 41.80
CA TYR A 369 -16.39 0.43 40.85
C TYR A 369 -17.72 0.06 40.20
N LEU A 370 -17.98 -1.23 39.98
CA LEU A 370 -19.26 -1.72 39.48
C LEU A 370 -20.39 -1.45 40.47
N ASP A 371 -20.18 -1.72 41.76
CA ASP A 371 -21.14 -1.46 42.83
C ASP A 371 -21.45 0.05 42.98
N ARG A 372 -20.48 0.91 42.65
CA ARG A 372 -20.64 2.37 42.65
C ARG A 372 -21.38 2.90 41.41
N GLY A 373 -21.48 2.10 40.35
CA GLY A 373 -22.06 2.50 39.06
C GLY A 373 -21.08 3.20 38.11
N ASP A 374 -19.79 3.26 38.46
CA ASP A 374 -18.74 3.89 37.63
C ASP A 374 -18.19 2.88 36.61
N TYR A 375 -19.00 2.55 35.59
CA TYR A 375 -18.69 1.50 34.62
C TYR A 375 -17.39 1.73 33.83
N ALA A 376 -17.05 2.99 33.51
CA ALA A 376 -15.85 3.31 32.74
C ALA A 376 -14.56 2.95 33.50
N VAL A 377 -14.53 3.27 34.80
CA VAL A 377 -13.39 2.97 35.69
C VAL A 377 -13.37 1.48 36.06
N ALA A 378 -14.54 0.83 36.14
CA ALA A 378 -14.61 -0.62 36.29
C ALA A 378 -13.97 -1.33 35.09
N LEU A 379 -14.27 -0.92 33.85
CA LEU A 379 -13.72 -1.51 32.63
C LEU A 379 -12.21 -1.31 32.49
N SER A 380 -11.66 -0.17 32.93
CA SER A 380 -10.21 0.06 32.92
C SER A 380 -9.47 -0.85 33.90
N ASN A 381 -10.11 -1.23 35.01
CA ASN A 381 -9.54 -2.11 36.03
C ASN A 381 -9.82 -3.61 35.77
N CYS A 382 -10.64 -3.96 34.78
CA CYS A 382 -10.86 -5.35 34.39
C CYS A 382 -9.62 -5.90 33.66
N ARG A 383 -9.11 -7.05 34.10
CA ARG A 383 -8.00 -7.75 33.43
C ARG A 383 -8.50 -8.82 32.48
N SER A 384 -9.49 -9.59 32.93
CA SER A 384 -10.05 -10.70 32.16
C SER A 384 -11.22 -10.24 31.27
N PRO A 385 -11.36 -10.79 30.04
CA PRO A 385 -12.56 -10.62 29.23
C PRO A 385 -13.85 -11.03 29.97
N TYR A 386 -13.78 -12.07 30.81
CA TYR A 386 -14.92 -12.50 31.63
C TYR A 386 -15.37 -11.41 32.63
N GLN A 387 -14.42 -10.70 33.24
CA GLN A 387 -14.73 -9.57 34.13
C GLN A 387 -15.38 -8.43 33.35
N ARG A 388 -14.90 -8.14 32.13
CA ARG A 388 -15.50 -7.12 31.25
C ARG A 388 -16.92 -7.47 30.86
N ASP A 389 -17.18 -8.73 30.52
CA ASP A 389 -18.52 -9.21 30.18
C ASP A 389 -19.50 -9.03 31.35
N GLN A 390 -19.06 -9.25 32.60
CA GLN A 390 -19.90 -9.00 33.78
C GLN A 390 -20.23 -7.51 33.97
N VAL A 391 -19.26 -6.61 33.75
CA VAL A 391 -19.51 -5.16 33.79
C VAL A 391 -20.48 -4.75 32.69
N TYR A 392 -20.27 -5.24 31.47
CA TYR A 392 -21.20 -4.98 30.37
C TYR A 392 -22.60 -5.55 30.66
N LEU A 393 -22.73 -6.70 31.35
CA LEU A 393 -24.02 -7.31 31.66
C LEU A 393 -24.85 -6.38 32.53
N VAL A 394 -24.26 -5.90 33.64
CA VAL A 394 -24.94 -4.95 34.53
C VAL A 394 -25.26 -3.65 33.80
N GLN A 395 -24.36 -3.17 32.95
CA GLN A 395 -24.61 -1.97 32.15
C GLN A 395 -25.73 -2.15 31.11
N ALA A 396 -25.78 -3.32 30.47
CA ALA A 396 -26.80 -3.67 29.49
C ALA A 396 -28.16 -3.88 30.15
N ASP A 397 -28.22 -4.59 31.27
CA ASP A 397 -29.45 -4.80 32.05
C ASP A 397 -29.98 -3.48 32.62
N ALA A 398 -29.11 -2.58 33.08
CA ALA A 398 -29.50 -1.23 33.50
C ALA A 398 -30.09 -0.42 32.32
N ALA A 399 -29.44 -0.45 31.14
CA ALA A 399 -29.94 0.21 29.94
C ALA A 399 -31.26 -0.40 29.44
N PHE A 400 -31.42 -1.72 29.56
CA PHE A 400 -32.63 -2.46 29.20
C PHE A 400 -33.79 -2.11 30.14
N ALA A 401 -33.54 -2.00 31.45
CA ALA A 401 -34.52 -1.55 32.44
C ALA A 401 -34.95 -0.09 32.18
N MET A 402 -34.04 0.76 31.68
CA MET A 402 -34.34 2.13 31.27
C MET A 402 -35.04 2.23 29.89
N LYS A 403 -35.39 1.10 29.26
CA LYS A 403 -35.97 1.00 27.90
C LYS A 403 -35.08 1.59 26.78
N ASN A 404 -33.78 1.75 27.03
CA ASN A 404 -32.84 2.17 26.00
C ASN A 404 -32.26 0.95 25.27
N TYR A 405 -33.08 0.34 24.43
CA TYR A 405 -32.78 -0.95 23.79
C TYR A 405 -31.57 -0.88 22.83
N TYR A 406 -31.36 0.23 22.13
CA TYR A 406 -30.21 0.42 21.24
C TYR A 406 -28.86 0.40 21.98
N ARG A 407 -28.79 1.10 23.13
CA ARG A 407 -27.58 1.07 23.97
C ARG A 407 -27.38 -0.29 24.59
N ALA A 408 -28.46 -0.92 25.09
CA ALA A 408 -28.40 -2.28 25.62
C ALA A 408 -27.88 -3.27 24.56
N ALA A 409 -28.39 -3.21 23.33
CA ALA A 409 -27.94 -4.02 22.19
C ALA A 409 -26.44 -3.86 21.92
N SER A 410 -25.94 -2.62 21.96
CA SER A 410 -24.52 -2.32 21.75
C SER A 410 -23.62 -2.90 22.87
N TYR A 411 -24.11 -2.97 24.11
CA TYR A 411 -23.37 -3.59 25.21
C TYR A 411 -23.45 -5.12 25.16
N TYR A 412 -24.61 -5.69 24.86
CA TYR A 412 -24.77 -7.13 24.69
C TYR A 412 -23.92 -7.68 23.53
N ALA A 413 -23.76 -6.92 22.43
CA ALA A 413 -22.93 -7.33 21.30
C ALA A 413 -21.44 -7.48 21.64
N LYS A 414 -20.96 -6.77 22.68
CA LYS A 414 -19.57 -6.85 23.16
C LYS A 414 -19.29 -8.06 24.05
N MET A 415 -20.33 -8.73 24.54
CA MET A 415 -20.20 -9.92 25.39
C MET A 415 -19.95 -11.16 24.55
N ASN A 416 -19.11 -12.06 25.05
CA ASN A 416 -18.78 -13.32 24.36
C ASN A 416 -19.00 -14.56 25.24
N TYR A 417 -18.89 -14.44 26.57
CA TYR A 417 -18.79 -15.62 27.45
C TYR A 417 -19.93 -15.76 28.46
N VAL A 418 -20.59 -14.67 28.85
CA VAL A 418 -21.53 -14.67 29.99
C VAL A 418 -22.96 -15.06 29.60
N MET A 419 -23.41 -14.64 28.41
CA MET A 419 -24.75 -14.96 27.88
C MET A 419 -24.63 -15.57 26.49
N SER A 420 -25.53 -16.50 26.16
CA SER A 420 -25.56 -17.08 24.82
C SER A 420 -26.21 -16.12 23.81
N PHE A 421 -25.86 -16.29 22.53
CA PHE A 421 -26.42 -15.50 21.43
C PHE A 421 -27.95 -15.64 21.34
N GLU A 422 -28.46 -16.84 21.58
CA GLU A 422 -29.89 -17.16 21.55
C GLU A 422 -30.63 -16.48 22.69
N GLU A 423 -30.08 -16.48 23.91
CA GLU A 423 -30.70 -15.82 25.06
C GLU A 423 -30.85 -14.31 24.84
N ILE A 424 -29.82 -13.66 24.29
CA ILE A 424 -29.88 -12.22 23.98
C ILE A 424 -30.90 -11.95 22.87
N SER A 425 -30.90 -12.76 21.81
CA SER A 425 -31.82 -12.62 20.69
C SER A 425 -33.28 -12.81 21.14
N LEU A 426 -33.55 -13.81 21.98
CA LEU A 426 -34.87 -14.06 22.56
C LEU A 426 -35.34 -12.90 23.46
N LYS A 427 -34.44 -12.25 24.22
CA LYS A 427 -34.78 -11.05 25.00
C LYS A 427 -35.31 -9.91 24.11
N PHE A 428 -34.72 -9.67 22.94
CA PHE A 428 -35.21 -8.62 22.04
C PHE A 428 -36.50 -9.04 21.30
N ILE A 429 -36.59 -10.30 20.86
CA ILE A 429 -37.78 -10.82 20.16
C ILE A 429 -39.02 -10.80 21.07
N THR A 430 -38.87 -11.16 22.35
CA THR A 430 -39.99 -11.15 23.31
C THR A 430 -40.54 -9.76 23.62
N VAL A 431 -39.70 -8.72 23.55
CA VAL A 431 -40.13 -7.33 23.69
C VAL A 431 -40.73 -6.78 22.39
N GLY A 432 -40.45 -7.42 21.24
CA GLY A 432 -40.93 -7.01 19.92
C GLY A 432 -40.08 -5.91 19.26
N GLU A 433 -38.90 -5.61 19.82
CA GLU A 433 -38.01 -4.54 19.34
C GLU A 433 -37.00 -5.08 18.31
N GLN A 434 -37.44 -5.17 17.06
CA GLN A 434 -36.64 -5.70 15.94
C GLN A 434 -35.48 -4.77 15.54
N ASP A 435 -35.64 -3.45 15.70
CA ASP A 435 -34.59 -2.48 15.34
C ASP A 435 -33.38 -2.55 16.31
N ALA A 436 -33.65 -2.81 17.59
CA ALA A 436 -32.62 -3.07 18.58
C ALA A 436 -31.91 -4.40 18.32
N LEU A 437 -32.65 -5.44 17.90
CA LEU A 437 -32.08 -6.72 17.48
C LEU A 437 -31.16 -6.54 16.27
N ARG A 438 -31.58 -5.79 15.25
CA ARG A 438 -30.75 -5.45 14.09
C ARG A 438 -29.45 -4.78 14.52
N THR A 439 -29.52 -3.82 15.44
CA THR A 439 -28.33 -3.14 16.00
C THR A 439 -27.40 -4.12 16.72
N PHE A 440 -27.96 -5.05 17.49
CA PHE A 440 -27.20 -6.12 18.15
C PHE A 440 -26.48 -7.00 17.13
N LEU A 441 -27.18 -7.45 16.09
CA LEU A 441 -26.61 -8.31 15.04
C LEU A 441 -25.51 -7.60 14.24
N LEU A 442 -25.71 -6.33 13.86
CA LEU A 442 -24.68 -5.53 13.16
C LEU A 442 -23.42 -5.36 14.01
N ARG A 443 -23.58 -4.99 15.29
CA ARG A 443 -22.44 -4.85 16.21
C ARG A 443 -21.76 -6.19 16.50
N LYS A 444 -22.50 -7.29 16.47
CA LYS A 444 -21.92 -8.63 16.61
C LYS A 444 -21.14 -9.02 15.36
N LEU A 445 -21.66 -8.67 14.17
CA LEU A 445 -20.99 -8.87 12.89
C LEU A 445 -19.65 -8.12 12.82
N ASP A 446 -19.58 -6.88 13.33
CA ASP A 446 -18.32 -6.12 13.44
C ASP A 446 -17.24 -6.83 14.29
N ASN A 447 -17.67 -7.60 15.29
CA ASN A 447 -16.78 -8.30 16.22
C ASN A 447 -16.34 -9.69 15.73
N LEU A 448 -16.95 -10.22 14.67
CA LEU A 448 -16.61 -11.53 14.10
C LEU A 448 -15.40 -11.41 13.17
N THR A 449 -14.50 -12.39 13.23
CA THR A 449 -13.34 -12.45 12.34
C THR A 449 -13.71 -13.15 11.02
N ARG A 450 -12.92 -12.91 9.96
CA ARG A 450 -13.14 -13.52 8.62
C ARG A 450 -13.06 -15.06 8.60
N GLU A 451 -12.71 -15.69 9.71
CA GLU A 451 -12.63 -17.15 9.86
C GLU A 451 -14.03 -17.77 9.99
N ASP A 452 -14.99 -17.05 10.58
CA ASP A 452 -16.35 -17.54 10.86
C ASP A 452 -17.33 -17.29 9.69
N LYS A 453 -16.93 -17.63 8.46
CA LYS A 453 -17.71 -17.33 7.24
C LYS A 453 -19.18 -17.78 7.34
N SER A 454 -19.45 -18.98 7.87
CA SER A 454 -20.81 -19.50 7.99
C SER A 454 -21.67 -18.70 8.97
N GLN A 455 -21.10 -18.28 10.10
CA GLN A 455 -21.82 -17.46 11.08
C GLN A 455 -22.11 -16.08 10.53
N ILE A 456 -21.13 -15.48 9.84
CA ILE A 456 -21.32 -14.18 9.19
C ILE A 456 -22.39 -14.30 8.10
N THR A 457 -22.38 -15.34 7.25
CA THR A 457 -23.44 -15.51 6.24
C THR A 457 -24.81 -15.62 6.89
N MET A 458 -24.99 -16.44 7.93
CA MET A 458 -26.28 -16.59 8.62
C MET A 458 -26.77 -15.28 9.25
N ILE A 459 -25.89 -14.57 9.97
CA ILE A 459 -26.22 -13.29 10.59
C ILE A 459 -26.53 -12.24 9.51
N SER A 460 -25.75 -12.19 8.43
CA SER A 460 -25.98 -11.24 7.34
C SER A 460 -27.28 -11.50 6.59
N THR A 461 -27.63 -12.77 6.35
CA THR A 461 -28.94 -13.13 5.77
C THR A 461 -30.07 -12.70 6.69
N TRP A 462 -29.95 -12.92 8.00
CA TRP A 462 -30.97 -12.50 8.95
C TRP A 462 -31.08 -10.96 9.05
N VAL A 463 -29.96 -10.25 9.06
CA VAL A 463 -29.94 -8.78 9.02
C VAL A 463 -30.59 -8.26 7.74
N THR A 464 -30.34 -8.91 6.60
CA THR A 464 -31.00 -8.54 5.32
C THR A 464 -32.51 -8.70 5.41
N GLU A 465 -32.98 -9.81 6.00
CA GLU A 465 -34.41 -10.03 6.25
C GLU A 465 -35.00 -8.97 7.18
N LEU A 466 -34.30 -8.59 8.26
CA LEU A 466 -34.75 -7.53 9.16
C LEU A 466 -34.79 -6.15 8.49
N TYR A 467 -33.84 -5.82 7.61
CA TYR A 467 -33.89 -4.60 6.81
C TYR A 467 -35.10 -4.60 5.88
N LEU A 468 -35.37 -5.71 5.19
CA LEU A 468 -36.51 -5.84 4.28
C LEU A 468 -37.85 -5.81 5.02
N ASP A 469 -37.96 -6.44 6.20
CA ASP A 469 -39.15 -6.36 7.06
C ASP A 469 -39.39 -4.91 7.53
N LYS A 470 -38.34 -4.21 7.95
CA LYS A 470 -38.45 -2.81 8.38
C LYS A 470 -38.93 -1.90 7.24
N ILE A 471 -38.37 -2.09 6.05
CA ILE A 471 -38.79 -1.37 4.83
C ILE A 471 -40.27 -1.63 4.53
N ASN A 472 -40.71 -2.89 4.61
CA ASN A 472 -42.12 -3.25 4.40
C ASN A 472 -43.05 -2.64 5.45
N ARG A 473 -42.63 -2.61 6.73
CA ARG A 473 -43.41 -1.97 7.80
C ARG A 473 -43.60 -0.48 7.55
N LEU A 474 -42.52 0.23 7.18
CA LEU A 474 -42.61 1.66 6.85
C LEU A 474 -43.57 1.92 5.69
N LEU A 475 -43.52 1.09 4.63
CA LEU A 475 -44.46 1.20 3.50
C LEU A 475 -45.92 0.89 3.87
N LEU A 476 -46.16 0.01 4.84
CA LEU A 476 -47.50 -0.28 5.34
C LEU A 476 -48.03 0.85 6.25
N GLU A 477 -47.14 1.50 6.99
CA GLU A 477 -47.45 2.63 7.89
C GLU A 477 -47.77 3.92 7.10
N ASP A 478 -47.08 4.17 5.97
CA ASP A 478 -47.32 5.27 5.02
C ASP A 478 -48.76 5.31 4.46
N GLY A 479 -49.44 4.16 4.42
CA GLY A 479 -50.84 4.06 3.99
C GLY A 479 -51.84 4.67 4.98
N THR A 480 -51.43 4.91 6.23
CA THR A 480 -52.32 5.28 7.35
C THR A 480 -52.09 6.68 7.93
N SER A 481 -50.99 7.36 7.56
CA SER A 481 -50.55 8.61 8.19
C SER A 481 -50.98 9.89 7.46
N THR A 482 -51.03 11.02 8.19
CA THR A 482 -51.48 12.33 7.67
C THR A 482 -50.37 13.05 6.88
N ASN A 483 -50.73 14.06 6.06
CA ASN A 483 -49.81 14.70 5.11
C ASN A 483 -48.51 15.29 5.70
N ALA A 484 -48.42 15.56 7.02
CA ALA A 484 -47.20 16.07 7.66
C ALA A 484 -46.26 14.93 8.14
N ASP A 485 -46.79 13.74 8.42
CA ASP A 485 -46.02 12.57 8.82
C ASP A 485 -45.35 11.91 7.59
N ARG A 486 -45.98 12.04 6.41
CA ARG A 486 -45.47 11.52 5.12
C ARG A 486 -44.08 12.04 4.74
N GLU A 487 -43.74 13.28 5.06
CA GLU A 487 -42.40 13.82 4.75
C GLU A 487 -41.32 13.20 5.67
N HIS A 488 -41.64 12.98 6.95
CA HIS A 488 -40.72 12.35 7.89
C HIS A 488 -40.55 10.85 7.60
N ASP A 489 -41.65 10.14 7.36
CA ASP A 489 -41.67 8.71 7.05
C ASP A 489 -40.94 8.41 5.72
N SER A 490 -41.08 9.29 4.71
CA SER A 490 -40.32 9.18 3.45
C SER A 490 -38.81 9.34 3.62
N SER A 491 -38.37 10.18 4.57
CA SER A 491 -36.95 10.41 4.86
C SER A 491 -36.31 9.25 5.64
N GLU A 492 -37.06 8.66 6.58
CA GLU A 492 -36.63 7.45 7.29
C GLU A 492 -36.56 6.26 6.33
N TYR A 493 -37.54 6.13 5.45
CA TYR A 493 -37.54 5.12 4.39
C TYR A 493 -36.31 5.25 3.48
N GLU A 494 -36.00 6.44 2.99
CA GLU A 494 -34.84 6.66 2.13
C GLU A 494 -33.52 6.38 2.86
N SER A 495 -33.42 6.77 4.14
CA SER A 495 -32.25 6.45 4.98
C SER A 495 -32.04 4.95 5.11
N ILE A 496 -33.09 4.17 5.39
CA ILE A 496 -32.97 2.71 5.53
C ILE A 496 -32.65 2.04 4.19
N VAL A 497 -33.17 2.55 3.07
CA VAL A 497 -32.80 2.08 1.73
C VAL A 497 -31.33 2.36 1.41
N GLN A 498 -30.79 3.49 1.86
CA GLN A 498 -29.36 3.77 1.73
C GLN A 498 -28.52 2.87 2.64
N GLU A 499 -28.97 2.61 3.87
CA GLU A 499 -28.31 1.69 4.80
C GLU A 499 -28.25 0.24 4.26
N ILE A 500 -29.35 -0.29 3.70
CA ILE A 500 -29.33 -1.65 3.14
C ILE A 500 -28.41 -1.73 1.92
N ARG A 501 -28.34 -0.68 1.08
CA ARG A 501 -27.41 -0.63 -0.06
C ARG A 501 -25.95 -0.64 0.42
N ALA A 502 -25.62 0.17 1.42
CA ALA A 502 -24.30 0.16 2.04
C ALA A 502 -23.98 -1.23 2.67
N PHE A 503 -24.94 -1.82 3.36
CA PHE A 503 -24.78 -3.15 3.96
C PHE A 503 -24.53 -4.26 2.92
N LEU A 504 -25.27 -4.23 1.80
CA LEU A 504 -25.09 -5.17 0.69
C LEU A 504 -23.74 -4.98 -0.01
N SER A 505 -23.26 -3.73 -0.13
CA SER A 505 -21.92 -3.47 -0.69
C SER A 505 -20.80 -3.97 0.22
N ASP A 506 -20.93 -3.77 1.53
CA ASP A 506 -19.90 -4.14 2.51
C ASP A 506 -19.79 -5.66 2.67
N ASN A 507 -20.91 -6.38 2.55
CA ASN A 507 -21.00 -7.82 2.76
C ASN A 507 -21.03 -8.66 1.47
N LYS A 508 -20.60 -8.08 0.34
CA LYS A 508 -20.67 -8.73 -0.98
C LYS A 508 -20.03 -10.12 -1.03
N ASP A 509 -18.92 -10.34 -0.34
CA ASP A 509 -18.15 -11.59 -0.45
C ASP A 509 -18.68 -12.69 0.48
N VAL A 510 -19.53 -12.33 1.45
CA VAL A 510 -19.98 -13.23 2.51
C VAL A 510 -21.44 -13.64 2.35
N LEU A 511 -22.25 -12.81 1.69
CA LEU A 511 -23.63 -13.13 1.37
C LEU A 511 -23.73 -14.23 0.30
N ASP A 512 -24.57 -15.23 0.59
CA ASP A 512 -24.94 -16.24 -0.40
C ASP A 512 -25.84 -15.63 -1.48
N GLU A 513 -25.46 -15.84 -2.72
CA GLU A 513 -26.06 -15.17 -3.86
C GLU A 513 -27.47 -15.66 -4.16
N ALA A 514 -27.71 -16.96 -4.04
CA ALA A 514 -28.98 -17.55 -4.42
C ALA A 514 -30.09 -17.20 -3.41
N THR A 515 -29.76 -17.21 -2.12
CA THR A 515 -30.70 -16.85 -1.05
C THR A 515 -30.99 -15.36 -1.02
N THR A 516 -29.96 -14.51 -1.11
CA THR A 516 -30.15 -13.05 -1.09
C THR A 516 -31.00 -12.57 -2.28
N MET A 517 -30.76 -13.11 -3.48
CA MET A 517 -31.58 -12.79 -4.66
C MET A 517 -33.03 -13.23 -4.47
N LYS A 518 -33.28 -14.46 -4.01
CA LYS A 518 -34.65 -14.95 -3.73
C LYS A 518 -35.36 -14.12 -2.67
N LEU A 519 -34.65 -13.68 -1.63
CA LEU A 519 -35.21 -12.79 -0.62
C LEU A 519 -35.64 -11.46 -1.26
N LEU A 520 -34.75 -10.81 -2.02
CA LEU A 520 -35.08 -9.56 -2.70
C LEU A 520 -36.25 -9.71 -3.70
N GLU A 521 -36.30 -10.82 -4.45
CA GLU A 521 -37.44 -11.16 -5.34
C GLU A 521 -38.73 -11.35 -4.55
N SER A 522 -38.70 -12.12 -3.46
CA SER A 522 -39.90 -12.42 -2.66
C SER A 522 -40.50 -11.19 -1.97
N TYR A 523 -39.66 -10.21 -1.63
CA TYR A 523 -40.07 -8.92 -1.08
C TYR A 523 -40.44 -7.89 -2.17
N GLY A 524 -40.27 -8.23 -3.46
CA GLY A 524 -40.66 -7.38 -4.58
C GLY A 524 -39.74 -6.17 -4.82
N ARG A 525 -38.47 -6.25 -4.42
CA ARG A 525 -37.51 -5.13 -4.47
C ARG A 525 -36.57 -5.25 -5.67
N GLU A 526 -37.09 -4.89 -6.85
CA GLU A 526 -36.36 -5.01 -8.12
C GLU A 526 -35.14 -4.07 -8.19
N ASP A 527 -35.23 -2.84 -7.67
CA ASP A 527 -34.12 -1.87 -7.71
C ASP A 527 -32.93 -2.33 -6.85
N GLU A 528 -33.18 -2.83 -5.64
CA GLU A 528 -32.14 -3.37 -4.77
C GLU A 528 -31.60 -4.71 -5.28
N LEU A 529 -32.42 -5.50 -5.96
CA LEU A 529 -32.00 -6.71 -6.67
C LEU A 529 -31.03 -6.37 -7.80
N VAL A 530 -31.34 -5.37 -8.61
CA VAL A 530 -30.45 -4.88 -9.68
C VAL A 530 -29.15 -4.34 -9.09
N TYR A 531 -29.23 -3.61 -7.98
CA TYR A 531 -28.05 -3.13 -7.26
C TYR A 531 -27.18 -4.29 -6.77
N PHE A 532 -27.74 -5.30 -6.10
CA PHE A 532 -27.00 -6.47 -5.63
C PHE A 532 -26.44 -7.32 -6.79
N ALA A 533 -27.21 -7.49 -7.87
CA ALA A 533 -26.77 -8.19 -9.08
C ALA A 533 -25.61 -7.45 -9.76
N SER A 534 -25.60 -6.12 -9.74
CA SER A 534 -24.48 -5.32 -10.26
C SER A 534 -23.21 -5.46 -9.42
N LEU A 535 -23.34 -5.64 -8.10
CA LEU A 535 -22.21 -5.86 -7.18
C LEU A 535 -21.59 -7.25 -7.31
N LYS A 536 -22.39 -8.25 -7.66
CA LYS A 536 -22.00 -9.65 -7.89
C LYS A 536 -21.61 -9.95 -9.34
N ASP A 537 -21.48 -8.93 -10.18
CA ASP A 537 -21.15 -9.04 -11.60
C ASP A 537 -22.13 -9.92 -12.42
N LYS A 538 -23.39 -10.06 -11.96
CA LYS A 538 -24.47 -10.77 -12.69
C LYS A 538 -25.15 -9.85 -13.69
N TYR A 539 -24.39 -9.45 -14.70
CA TYR A 539 -24.82 -8.48 -15.71
C TYR A 539 -26.01 -8.97 -16.55
N GLU A 540 -26.20 -10.28 -16.74
CA GLU A 540 -27.34 -10.83 -17.49
C GLU A 540 -28.70 -10.40 -16.92
N ILE A 541 -28.85 -10.46 -15.60
CA ILE A 541 -30.10 -10.12 -14.90
C ILE A 541 -30.33 -8.61 -14.94
N VAL A 542 -29.26 -7.84 -14.71
CA VAL A 542 -29.28 -6.37 -14.75
C VAL A 542 -29.70 -5.86 -16.13
N ILE A 543 -29.11 -6.40 -17.19
CA ILE A 543 -29.41 -5.98 -18.57
C ILE A 543 -30.83 -6.39 -18.95
N HIS A 544 -31.25 -7.61 -18.61
CA HIS A 544 -32.61 -8.07 -18.87
C HIS A 544 -33.66 -7.17 -18.20
N HIS A 545 -33.42 -6.74 -16.96
CA HIS A 545 -34.29 -5.80 -16.26
C HIS A 545 -34.35 -4.43 -16.95
N TYR A 546 -33.20 -3.84 -17.32
CA TYR A 546 -33.19 -2.55 -18.03
C TYR A 546 -33.85 -2.62 -19.41
N ILE A 547 -33.71 -3.75 -20.12
CA ILE A 547 -34.41 -4.01 -21.39
C ILE A 547 -35.93 -4.08 -21.17
N GLN A 548 -36.39 -4.76 -20.11
CA GLN A 548 -37.81 -4.82 -19.75
C GLN A 548 -38.40 -3.45 -19.39
N GLN A 549 -37.63 -2.60 -18.72
CA GLN A 549 -38.03 -1.22 -18.41
C GLN A 549 -37.92 -0.27 -19.62
N GLY A 550 -37.31 -0.71 -20.73
CA GLY A 550 -37.10 0.10 -21.94
C GLY A 550 -35.96 1.11 -21.81
N GLU A 551 -35.12 1.03 -20.78
CA GLU A 551 -34.00 1.95 -20.55
C GLU A 551 -32.70 1.45 -21.22
N ALA A 552 -32.63 1.57 -22.55
CA ALA A 552 -31.47 1.14 -23.34
C ALA A 552 -30.15 1.82 -22.89
N LYS A 553 -30.19 3.10 -22.50
CA LYS A 553 -29.06 3.88 -21.96
C LYS A 553 -28.31 3.18 -20.84
N LYS A 554 -29.05 2.85 -19.77
CA LYS A 554 -28.47 2.27 -18.56
C LYS A 554 -27.98 0.85 -18.83
N ALA A 555 -28.67 0.10 -19.69
CA ALA A 555 -28.20 -1.19 -20.17
C ALA A 555 -26.86 -1.09 -20.93
N LEU A 556 -26.71 -0.10 -21.80
CA LEU A 556 -25.48 0.15 -22.57
C LEU A 556 -24.34 0.63 -21.67
N GLU A 557 -24.60 1.51 -20.70
CA GLU A 557 -23.59 1.92 -19.69
C GLU A 557 -23.06 0.73 -18.89
N VAL A 558 -23.93 -0.21 -18.53
CA VAL A 558 -23.52 -1.46 -17.87
C VAL A 558 -22.66 -2.31 -18.82
N LEU A 559 -23.05 -2.45 -20.08
CA LEU A 559 -22.33 -3.21 -21.11
C LEU A 559 -20.96 -2.61 -21.49
N GLN A 560 -20.74 -1.32 -21.30
CA GLN A 560 -19.47 -0.63 -21.55
C GLN A 560 -18.40 -0.87 -20.46
N ARG A 561 -18.77 -1.47 -19.32
CA ARG A 561 -17.83 -1.73 -18.23
C ARG A 561 -16.84 -2.84 -18.61
N PRO A 562 -15.55 -2.74 -18.22
CA PRO A 562 -14.50 -3.68 -18.63
C PRO A 562 -14.69 -5.12 -18.08
N ASN A 563 -15.51 -5.30 -17.04
CA ASN A 563 -15.78 -6.59 -16.42
C ASN A 563 -16.85 -7.42 -17.13
N VAL A 564 -17.52 -6.87 -18.16
CA VAL A 564 -18.62 -7.55 -18.84
C VAL A 564 -18.09 -8.43 -19.97
N PRO A 565 -18.47 -9.73 -20.04
CA PRO A 565 -18.09 -10.57 -21.15
C PRO A 565 -18.75 -10.10 -22.44
N VAL A 566 -17.94 -10.00 -23.51
CA VAL A 566 -18.37 -9.57 -24.85
C VAL A 566 -19.51 -10.43 -25.41
N ASP A 567 -19.67 -11.66 -24.92
CA ASP A 567 -20.77 -12.55 -25.29
C ASP A 567 -22.16 -12.02 -24.93
N LEU A 568 -22.28 -11.21 -23.87
CA LEU A 568 -23.55 -10.57 -23.49
C LEU A 568 -23.95 -9.48 -24.47
N GLN A 569 -22.98 -8.75 -25.00
CA GLN A 569 -23.23 -7.76 -26.04
C GLN A 569 -23.83 -8.42 -27.28
N TYR A 570 -23.38 -9.62 -27.68
CA TYR A 570 -23.98 -10.34 -28.81
C TYR A 570 -25.38 -10.89 -28.52
N LYS A 571 -25.64 -11.38 -27.30
CA LYS A 571 -26.97 -11.91 -26.92
C LYS A 571 -28.05 -10.83 -26.92
N PHE A 572 -27.74 -9.66 -26.35
CA PHE A 572 -28.69 -8.56 -26.19
C PHE A 572 -28.66 -7.56 -27.35
N ALA A 573 -27.69 -7.64 -28.28
CA ALA A 573 -27.62 -6.78 -29.46
C ALA A 573 -28.92 -6.72 -30.30
N PRO A 574 -29.63 -7.83 -30.58
CA PRO A 574 -30.88 -7.79 -31.32
C PRO A 574 -32.01 -7.04 -30.61
N ASP A 575 -32.05 -7.08 -29.27
CA ASP A 575 -33.11 -6.44 -28.50
C ASP A 575 -32.79 -4.95 -28.25
N LEU A 576 -31.50 -4.62 -28.06
CA LEU A 576 -31.04 -3.24 -27.89
C LEU A 576 -31.17 -2.41 -29.16
N ILE A 577 -30.81 -2.95 -30.34
CA ILE A 577 -30.93 -2.21 -31.61
C ILE A 577 -32.40 -1.96 -31.98
N MET A 578 -33.32 -2.81 -31.52
CA MET A 578 -34.76 -2.62 -31.73
C MET A 578 -35.36 -1.56 -30.78
N LEU A 579 -34.76 -1.38 -29.59
CA LEU A 579 -35.20 -0.37 -28.62
C LEU A 579 -34.64 1.02 -28.95
N ASP A 580 -33.33 1.11 -29.21
CA ASP A 580 -32.64 2.36 -29.57
C ASP A 580 -31.42 2.08 -30.47
N ALA A 581 -31.57 2.35 -31.77
CA ALA A 581 -30.52 2.10 -32.76
C ALA A 581 -29.33 3.07 -32.64
N TYR A 582 -29.58 4.33 -32.28
CA TYR A 582 -28.56 5.39 -32.29
C TYR A 582 -27.53 5.15 -31.22
N GLU A 583 -28.00 4.92 -30.00
CA GLU A 583 -27.15 4.77 -28.82
C GLU A 583 -26.44 3.41 -28.81
N THR A 584 -27.12 2.37 -29.32
CA THR A 584 -26.54 1.05 -29.49
C THR A 584 -25.39 1.10 -30.50
N VAL A 585 -25.55 1.78 -31.64
CA VAL A 585 -24.50 1.91 -32.65
C VAL A 585 -23.33 2.76 -32.15
N GLU A 586 -23.58 3.90 -31.49
CA GLU A 586 -22.52 4.70 -30.86
C GLU A 586 -21.74 3.87 -29.83
N SER A 587 -22.42 3.04 -29.03
CA SER A 587 -21.76 2.12 -28.09
C SER A 587 -20.83 1.12 -28.80
N TRP A 588 -21.25 0.57 -29.94
CA TRP A 588 -20.41 -0.31 -30.74
C TRP A 588 -19.24 0.43 -31.36
N MET A 589 -19.42 1.69 -31.77
CA MET A 589 -18.35 2.55 -32.29
C MET A 589 -17.32 2.90 -31.20
N MET A 590 -17.75 3.11 -29.94
CA MET A 590 -16.85 3.35 -28.82
C MET A 590 -16.09 2.09 -28.38
N ALA A 591 -16.70 0.92 -28.50
CA ALA A 591 -16.08 -0.36 -28.12
C ALA A 591 -14.98 -0.86 -29.08
N ARG A 592 -14.73 -0.12 -30.19
CA ARG A 592 -13.61 -0.09 -31.18
C ARG A 592 -12.81 -1.34 -31.54
N ALA A 593 -12.46 -2.21 -30.62
CA ALA A 593 -11.51 -3.31 -30.83
C ALA A 593 -11.93 -4.65 -30.23
N MET A 594 -13.04 -4.71 -29.46
CA MET A 594 -13.44 -5.95 -28.75
C MET A 594 -14.60 -6.71 -29.41
N LEU A 595 -15.34 -6.08 -30.33
CA LEU A 595 -16.50 -6.68 -30.99
C LEU A 595 -16.13 -7.22 -32.37
N ASN A 596 -16.51 -8.47 -32.63
CA ASN A 596 -16.43 -9.09 -33.96
C ASN A 596 -17.66 -8.70 -34.77
N PRO A 597 -17.51 -7.92 -35.85
CA PRO A 597 -18.65 -7.47 -36.64
C PRO A 597 -19.48 -8.63 -37.21
N ARG A 598 -18.86 -9.79 -37.51
CA ARG A 598 -19.55 -11.00 -37.98
C ARG A 598 -20.68 -11.48 -37.06
N LYS A 599 -20.49 -11.39 -35.74
CA LYS A 599 -21.49 -11.85 -34.77
C LYS A 599 -22.63 -10.85 -34.58
N LEU A 600 -22.46 -9.60 -35.04
CA LEU A 600 -23.48 -8.56 -35.02
C LEU A 600 -24.33 -8.55 -36.31
N ILE A 601 -23.88 -9.22 -37.38
CA ILE A 601 -24.62 -9.32 -38.66
C ILE A 601 -26.07 -9.79 -38.46
N PRO A 602 -26.39 -10.82 -37.65
CA PRO A 602 -27.77 -11.23 -37.43
C PRO A 602 -28.64 -10.14 -36.80
N ALA A 603 -28.10 -9.36 -35.86
CA ALA A 603 -28.81 -8.24 -35.23
C ALA A 603 -29.05 -7.11 -36.24
N MET A 604 -28.03 -6.78 -37.03
CA MET A 604 -28.10 -5.75 -38.08
C MET A 604 -29.04 -6.16 -39.21
N MET A 605 -29.08 -7.43 -39.60
CA MET A 605 -30.00 -7.95 -40.62
C MET A 605 -31.45 -7.94 -40.14
N ARG A 606 -31.69 -8.24 -38.85
CA ARG A 606 -33.03 -8.18 -38.26
C ARG A 606 -33.58 -6.74 -38.31
N TYR A 607 -32.73 -5.77 -37.97
CA TYR A 607 -33.06 -4.35 -38.09
C TYR A 607 -33.34 -3.94 -39.55
N THR A 608 -32.52 -4.37 -40.51
CA THR A 608 -32.70 -3.97 -41.93
C THR A 608 -33.89 -4.63 -42.63
N ASN A 609 -34.38 -5.76 -42.11
CA ASN A 609 -35.49 -6.49 -42.69
C ASN A 609 -36.86 -5.95 -42.26
N GLU A 610 -36.93 -5.12 -41.22
CA GLU A 610 -38.18 -4.47 -40.80
C GLU A 610 -38.39 -3.12 -41.54
N PRO A 611 -39.63 -2.80 -41.93
CA PRO A 611 -39.92 -1.55 -42.65
C PRO A 611 -39.87 -0.37 -41.69
N HIS A 612 -38.71 0.26 -41.57
CA HIS A 612 -38.54 1.47 -40.77
C HIS A 612 -38.90 2.73 -41.57
N ALA A 613 -39.28 3.79 -40.86
CA ALA A 613 -39.59 5.07 -41.47
C ALA A 613 -38.39 5.55 -42.29
N LYS A 614 -38.64 6.28 -43.39
CA LYS A 614 -37.70 6.62 -44.48
C LYS A 614 -36.36 7.31 -44.08
N ASN A 615 -36.08 7.48 -42.79
CA ASN A 615 -34.88 8.15 -42.25
C ASN A 615 -33.99 7.27 -41.35
N GLU A 616 -34.34 6.03 -41.01
CA GLU A 616 -33.61 5.22 -40.00
C GLU A 616 -32.60 4.20 -40.57
N THR A 617 -32.32 4.20 -41.86
CA THR A 617 -31.41 3.23 -42.51
C THR A 617 -29.93 3.64 -42.53
N HIS A 618 -29.51 4.69 -41.81
CA HIS A 618 -28.14 5.21 -41.93
C HIS A 618 -27.22 4.96 -40.75
N GLU A 619 -27.68 4.41 -39.63
CA GLU A 619 -26.82 4.19 -38.45
C GLU A 619 -26.02 2.91 -38.55
N VAL A 620 -26.66 1.82 -39.01
CA VAL A 620 -25.97 0.58 -39.39
C VAL A 620 -24.90 0.85 -40.46
N ILE A 621 -25.17 1.76 -41.39
CA ILE A 621 -24.22 2.16 -42.44
C ILE A 621 -23.06 2.98 -41.84
N LYS A 622 -23.33 3.92 -40.93
CA LYS A 622 -22.26 4.64 -40.20
C LYS A 622 -21.35 3.68 -39.45
N TYR A 623 -21.91 2.65 -38.79
CA TYR A 623 -21.13 1.62 -38.10
C TYR A 623 -20.28 0.81 -39.09
N LEU A 624 -20.85 0.37 -40.20
CA LEU A 624 -20.13 -0.39 -41.22
C LEU A 624 -19.03 0.44 -41.90
N GLU A 625 -19.28 1.72 -42.17
CA GLU A 625 -18.25 2.65 -42.68
C GLU A 625 -17.12 2.84 -41.66
N PHE A 626 -17.45 2.97 -40.37
CA PHE A 626 -16.48 3.02 -39.28
C PHE A 626 -15.65 1.72 -39.19
N CYS A 627 -16.29 0.56 -39.33
CA CYS A 627 -15.62 -0.74 -39.36
C CYS A 627 -14.61 -0.88 -40.51
N ILE A 628 -14.78 -0.15 -41.60
CA ILE A 628 -13.94 -0.24 -42.81
C ILE A 628 -12.86 0.83 -42.81
N LYS A 629 -13.21 2.07 -42.46
CA LYS A 629 -12.28 3.22 -42.43
C LYS A 629 -11.34 3.16 -41.24
N ASP A 630 -11.85 2.85 -40.05
CA ASP A 630 -11.11 2.99 -38.78
C ASP A 630 -10.66 1.65 -38.18
N LEU A 631 -11.43 0.56 -38.36
CA LEU A 631 -11.03 -0.79 -37.89
C LEU A 631 -10.24 -1.61 -38.92
N HIS A 632 -10.24 -1.21 -40.21
CA HIS A 632 -9.65 -2.00 -41.31
C HIS A 632 -10.07 -3.48 -41.31
N ASN A 633 -11.33 -3.79 -40.98
CA ASN A 633 -11.79 -5.17 -40.96
C ASN A 633 -11.73 -5.77 -42.36
N GLU A 634 -11.15 -6.95 -42.50
CA GLU A 634 -10.92 -7.66 -43.77
C GLU A 634 -12.05 -8.64 -44.12
N ASP A 635 -13.15 -8.62 -43.36
CA ASP A 635 -14.18 -9.65 -43.40
C ASP A 635 -15.16 -9.52 -44.59
N PRO A 636 -15.33 -10.57 -45.43
CA PRO A 636 -16.22 -10.49 -46.59
C PRO A 636 -17.69 -10.32 -46.29
N GLY A 637 -18.18 -10.86 -45.17
CA GLY A 637 -19.57 -10.70 -44.78
C GLY A 637 -19.95 -9.25 -44.49
N VAL A 638 -19.04 -8.48 -43.89
CA VAL A 638 -19.25 -7.07 -43.54
C VAL A 638 -19.28 -6.21 -44.79
N HIS A 639 -18.32 -6.43 -45.70
CA HIS A 639 -18.29 -5.74 -46.99
C HIS A 639 -19.47 -6.11 -47.88
N ASN A 640 -19.89 -7.39 -47.90
CA ASN A 640 -21.07 -7.83 -48.65
C ASN A 640 -22.37 -7.26 -48.07
N LEU A 641 -22.49 -7.12 -46.74
CA LEU A 641 -23.63 -6.47 -46.09
C LEU A 641 -23.66 -4.97 -46.43
N LEU A 642 -22.54 -4.27 -46.31
CA LEU A 642 -22.45 -2.86 -46.67
C LEU A 642 -22.77 -2.64 -48.16
N LEU A 643 -22.22 -3.48 -49.03
CA LEU A 643 -22.52 -3.46 -50.46
C LEU A 643 -24.02 -3.68 -50.70
N SER A 644 -24.65 -4.59 -49.94
CA SER A 644 -26.09 -4.80 -50.07
C SER A 644 -26.92 -3.61 -49.66
N LEU A 645 -26.51 -2.88 -48.61
CA LEU A 645 -27.15 -1.66 -48.17
C LEU A 645 -26.92 -0.49 -49.13
N TYR A 646 -25.74 -0.39 -49.75
CA TYR A 646 -25.47 0.61 -50.79
C TYR A 646 -26.19 0.30 -52.10
N ALA A 647 -26.33 -0.97 -52.49
CA ALA A 647 -27.07 -1.37 -53.69
C ALA A 647 -28.57 -1.05 -53.58
N MET A 648 -29.14 -1.08 -52.37
CA MET A 648 -30.51 -0.69 -52.09
C MET A 648 -30.75 0.83 -52.08
N LYS A 649 -29.69 1.66 -51.97
CA LYS A 649 -29.82 3.12 -52.05
C LYS A 649 -29.87 3.61 -53.49
N ASP A 650 -30.53 4.76 -53.70
CA ASP A 650 -30.70 5.35 -55.04
C ASP A 650 -29.41 5.97 -55.62
N ASP A 651 -28.47 6.38 -54.78
CA ASP A 651 -27.25 7.11 -55.15
C ASP A 651 -26.04 6.18 -55.40
N GLU A 652 -25.54 6.15 -56.65
CA GLU A 652 -24.40 5.32 -57.07
C GLU A 652 -23.05 5.86 -56.57
N THR A 653 -22.97 7.10 -56.10
CA THR A 653 -21.70 7.75 -55.74
C THR A 653 -21.01 7.12 -54.54
N GLN A 654 -21.76 6.77 -53.49
CA GLN A 654 -21.23 6.09 -52.29
C GLN A 654 -20.74 4.68 -52.62
N LEU A 655 -21.47 3.98 -53.50
CA LEU A 655 -21.11 2.65 -53.99
C LEU A 655 -19.82 2.71 -54.82
N LEU A 656 -19.69 3.70 -55.71
CA LEU A 656 -18.48 3.88 -56.53
C LEU A 656 -17.27 4.25 -55.67
N GLN A 657 -17.42 5.15 -54.69
CA GLN A 657 -16.34 5.48 -53.74
C GLN A 657 -15.91 4.25 -52.93
N PHE A 658 -16.86 3.42 -52.50
CA PHE A 658 -16.57 2.16 -51.81
C PHE A 658 -15.84 1.15 -52.70
N LEU A 659 -16.25 1.03 -53.97
CA LEU A 659 -15.61 0.18 -54.97
C LEU A 659 -14.22 0.68 -55.39
N ASP A 660 -13.98 1.99 -55.35
CA ASP A 660 -12.70 2.61 -55.69
C ASP A 660 -11.68 2.59 -54.55
N MET A 661 -12.12 2.39 -53.31
CA MET A 661 -11.22 2.16 -52.17
C MET A 661 -10.49 0.83 -52.33
N LYS A 662 -9.34 0.87 -53.02
CA LYS A 662 -8.37 -0.22 -53.04
C LYS A 662 -7.75 -0.36 -51.65
N HIS A 663 -8.17 -1.35 -50.89
CA HIS A 663 -7.47 -1.76 -49.67
C HIS A 663 -6.24 -2.61 -50.04
N SER A 664 -5.24 -2.03 -50.72
CA SER A 664 -3.95 -2.70 -50.89
C SER A 664 -3.02 -2.27 -49.76
N LYS A 665 -2.67 -3.21 -48.88
CA LYS A 665 -1.38 -3.13 -48.18
C LYS A 665 -0.32 -3.47 -49.22
N VAL A 666 0.51 -2.49 -49.57
CA VAL A 666 1.72 -2.72 -50.36
C VAL A 666 2.61 -3.68 -49.57
N GLY A 667 2.63 -4.97 -49.94
CA GLY A 667 3.63 -5.91 -49.44
C GLY A 667 3.19 -7.30 -48.95
N SER A 668 1.96 -7.78 -49.13
CA SER A 668 1.62 -9.18 -48.81
C SER A 668 0.56 -9.78 -49.72
N SER A 669 0.79 -11.01 -50.16
CA SER A 669 -0.09 -11.87 -50.98
C SER A 669 -1.41 -12.18 -50.27
N GLY A 670 -2.30 -11.19 -50.19
CA GLY A 670 -3.70 -11.32 -49.79
C GLY A 670 -4.63 -11.04 -50.97
N PRO A 671 -5.90 -11.49 -50.93
CA PRO A 671 -6.86 -11.20 -51.99
C PRO A 671 -7.01 -9.69 -52.16
N ALA A 672 -6.94 -9.21 -53.41
CA ALA A 672 -7.05 -7.78 -53.74
C ALA A 672 -8.42 -7.16 -53.36
N PHE A 673 -9.39 -7.99 -52.94
CA PHE A 673 -10.74 -7.61 -52.59
C PHE A 673 -11.20 -8.36 -51.34
N PHE A 674 -11.79 -7.63 -50.39
CA PHE A 674 -12.41 -8.24 -49.22
C PHE A 674 -13.88 -8.59 -49.44
N TYR A 675 -14.54 -8.15 -50.53
CA TYR A 675 -15.91 -8.55 -50.89
C TYR A 675 -15.91 -9.70 -51.91
N ASP A 676 -17.02 -10.44 -52.02
CA ASP A 676 -17.19 -11.45 -53.09
C ASP A 676 -17.62 -10.75 -54.39
N PRO A 677 -16.76 -10.70 -55.43
CA PRO A 677 -17.07 -10.02 -56.68
C PRO A 677 -18.28 -10.63 -57.41
N LYS A 678 -18.54 -11.93 -57.26
CA LYS A 678 -19.68 -12.60 -57.91
C LYS A 678 -21.00 -12.23 -57.25
N TYR A 679 -21.02 -12.18 -55.91
CA TYR A 679 -22.17 -11.71 -55.15
C TYR A 679 -22.45 -10.23 -55.44
N ALA A 680 -21.40 -9.41 -55.47
CA ALA A 680 -21.48 -8.00 -55.82
C ALA A 680 -22.08 -7.80 -57.22
N LEU A 681 -21.59 -8.56 -58.20
CA LEU A 681 -22.07 -8.51 -59.57
C LEU A 681 -23.54 -8.90 -59.68
N TRP A 682 -23.92 -10.01 -59.05
CA TRP A 682 -25.31 -10.48 -59.05
C TRP A 682 -26.26 -9.44 -58.48
N LEU A 683 -25.88 -8.80 -57.38
CA LEU A 683 -26.70 -7.79 -56.72
C LEU A 683 -26.79 -6.49 -57.53
N CYS A 684 -25.67 -6.01 -58.08
CA CYS A 684 -25.66 -4.83 -58.95
C CYS A 684 -26.45 -5.05 -60.25
N LEU A 685 -26.45 -6.28 -60.79
CA LEU A 685 -27.29 -6.66 -61.94
C LEU A 685 -28.78 -6.71 -61.57
N LYS A 686 -29.13 -7.23 -60.39
CA LYS A 686 -30.50 -7.28 -59.89
C LYS A 686 -31.10 -5.89 -59.71
N GLU A 687 -30.32 -4.95 -59.17
CA GLU A 687 -30.72 -3.55 -58.93
C GLU A 687 -30.40 -2.60 -60.10
N LYS A 688 -29.95 -3.13 -61.25
CA LYS A 688 -29.63 -2.38 -62.49
C LYS A 688 -28.56 -1.27 -62.38
N ARG A 689 -27.57 -1.42 -61.50
CA ARG A 689 -26.46 -0.46 -61.30
C ARG A 689 -25.32 -0.69 -62.29
N MET A 690 -25.52 -0.26 -63.54
CA MET A 690 -24.64 -0.62 -64.66
C MET A 690 -23.21 -0.04 -64.56
N ARG A 691 -23.02 1.16 -63.99
CA ARG A 691 -21.70 1.77 -63.80
C ARG A 691 -20.85 0.99 -62.79
N ALA A 692 -21.45 0.59 -61.68
CA ALA A 692 -20.83 -0.27 -60.68
C ALA A 692 -20.48 -1.65 -61.25
N CYS A 693 -21.34 -2.22 -62.11
CA CYS A 693 -21.03 -3.47 -62.82
C CYS A 693 -19.77 -3.35 -63.69
N VAL A 694 -19.67 -2.32 -64.54
CA VAL A 694 -18.47 -2.11 -65.38
C VAL A 694 -17.22 -2.01 -64.53
N ARG A 695 -17.31 -1.30 -63.40
CA ARG A 695 -16.19 -1.13 -62.47
C ARG A 695 -15.78 -2.44 -61.78
N ILE A 696 -16.75 -3.27 -61.37
CA ILE A 696 -16.49 -4.62 -60.83
C ILE A 696 -15.86 -5.52 -61.90
N TYR A 697 -16.35 -5.50 -63.14
CA TYR A 697 -15.78 -6.26 -64.26
C TYR A 697 -14.33 -5.85 -64.57
N SER A 698 -14.05 -4.54 -64.53
CA SER A 698 -12.69 -3.99 -64.64
C SER A 698 -11.77 -4.50 -63.53
N MET A 699 -12.27 -4.56 -62.29
CA MET A 699 -11.53 -5.10 -61.15
C MET A 699 -11.33 -6.62 -61.20
N MET A 700 -12.24 -7.37 -61.83
CA MET A 700 -12.11 -8.81 -62.07
C MET A 700 -11.19 -9.16 -63.25
N SER A 701 -10.50 -8.18 -63.83
CA SER A 701 -9.68 -8.29 -65.05
C SER A 701 -10.41 -8.86 -66.27
N MET A 702 -11.75 -8.85 -66.27
CA MET A 702 -12.59 -9.24 -67.40
C MET A 702 -12.92 -8.01 -68.25
N HIS A 703 -11.87 -7.42 -68.80
CA HIS A 703 -11.96 -6.14 -69.52
C HIS A 703 -12.81 -6.23 -70.79
N GLU A 704 -12.92 -7.41 -71.44
CA GLU A 704 -13.78 -7.62 -72.61
C GLU A 704 -15.27 -7.45 -72.27
N GLU A 705 -15.71 -8.04 -71.15
CA GLU A 705 -17.08 -7.93 -70.65
C GLU A 705 -17.33 -6.53 -70.08
N ALA A 706 -16.34 -5.94 -69.40
CA ALA A 706 -16.38 -4.57 -68.90
C ALA A 706 -16.61 -3.58 -70.04
N VAL A 707 -15.84 -3.66 -71.13
CA VAL A 707 -15.97 -2.79 -72.31
C VAL A 707 -17.28 -3.07 -73.04
N ALA A 708 -17.71 -4.33 -73.17
CA ALA A 708 -19.01 -4.64 -73.79
C ALA A 708 -20.21 -4.08 -73.02
N LEU A 709 -20.13 -3.99 -71.68
CA LEU A 709 -21.14 -3.34 -70.84
C LEU A 709 -20.98 -1.82 -70.79
N ALA A 710 -19.74 -1.31 -70.81
CA ALA A 710 -19.45 0.11 -70.89
C ALA A 710 -20.00 0.72 -72.17
N LEU A 711 -19.83 0.04 -73.32
CA LEU A 711 -20.39 0.45 -74.61
C LEU A 711 -21.93 0.56 -74.61
N LYS A 712 -22.63 -0.09 -73.67
CA LYS A 712 -24.08 0.06 -73.50
C LYS A 712 -24.48 1.28 -72.65
N VAL A 713 -23.54 1.85 -71.90
CA VAL A 713 -23.76 2.96 -70.95
C VAL A 713 -23.15 4.26 -71.47
N ASP A 714 -21.84 4.26 -71.80
CA ASP A 714 -21.09 5.46 -72.21
C ASP A 714 -19.80 5.10 -72.98
N LEU A 715 -19.53 5.81 -74.09
CA LEU A 715 -18.36 5.58 -74.95
C LEU A 715 -17.06 6.01 -74.26
N ASP A 716 -17.10 7.06 -73.44
CA ASP A 716 -15.90 7.58 -72.78
C ASP A 716 -15.47 6.71 -71.58
N LEU A 717 -16.43 6.06 -70.92
CA LEU A 717 -16.15 5.04 -69.91
C LEU A 717 -15.47 3.81 -70.56
N ALA A 718 -15.91 3.43 -71.75
CA ALA A 718 -15.30 2.32 -72.51
C ALA A 718 -13.86 2.64 -72.94
N LYS A 719 -13.55 3.89 -73.32
CA LYS A 719 -12.17 4.35 -73.60
C LYS A 719 -11.31 4.29 -72.33
N ALA A 720 -11.82 4.84 -71.23
CA ALA A 720 -11.10 4.85 -69.96
C ALA A 720 -10.81 3.44 -69.41
N GLU A 721 -11.67 2.45 -69.67
CA GLU A 721 -11.39 1.05 -69.29
C GLU A 721 -10.42 0.35 -70.25
N ALA A 722 -10.38 0.74 -71.53
CA ALA A 722 -9.42 0.23 -72.51
C ALA A 722 -8.00 0.77 -72.26
N ASP A 723 -7.86 2.00 -71.76
CA ASP A 723 -6.58 2.61 -71.42
C ASP A 723 -5.95 2.05 -70.13
N LYS A 724 -6.76 1.55 -69.19
CA LYS A 724 -6.28 1.01 -67.92
C LYS A 724 -5.47 -0.30 -68.05
N VAL A 725 -5.56 -0.97 -69.19
CA VAL A 725 -4.82 -2.23 -69.45
C VAL A 725 -3.42 -1.88 -69.99
N GLU A 726 -2.48 -1.58 -69.10
CA GLU A 726 -1.10 -1.22 -69.49
C GLU A 726 -0.18 -2.43 -69.71
N ASP A 727 -0.43 -3.56 -69.03
CA ASP A 727 0.48 -4.71 -69.00
C ASP A 727 0.37 -5.64 -70.24
N ASP A 728 -0.81 -5.70 -70.88
CA ASP A 728 -1.07 -6.57 -72.05
C ASP A 728 -1.32 -5.75 -73.31
N GLU A 729 -0.28 -5.53 -74.11
CA GLU A 729 -0.36 -4.82 -75.39
C GLU A 729 -1.34 -5.49 -76.37
N GLU A 730 -1.40 -6.82 -76.39
CA GLU A 730 -2.29 -7.59 -77.26
C GLU A 730 -3.77 -7.45 -76.86
N LEU A 731 -4.07 -7.49 -75.56
CA LEU A 731 -5.43 -7.34 -75.04
C LEU A 731 -5.91 -5.90 -75.19
N ARG A 732 -5.04 -4.92 -74.91
CA ARG A 732 -5.30 -3.49 -75.19
C ARG A 732 -5.60 -3.28 -76.67
N LYS A 733 -4.80 -3.87 -77.58
CA LYS A 733 -5.06 -3.81 -79.03
C LYS A 733 -6.42 -4.45 -79.38
N LYS A 734 -6.77 -5.59 -78.79
CA LYS A 734 -8.08 -6.24 -79.01
C LYS A 734 -9.25 -5.40 -78.51
N LEU A 735 -9.14 -4.77 -77.33
CA LEU A 735 -10.18 -3.90 -76.77
C LEU A 735 -10.34 -2.62 -77.59
N TRP A 736 -9.24 -1.99 -78.00
CA TRP A 736 -9.27 -0.83 -78.90
C TRP A 736 -9.83 -1.18 -80.27
N LEU A 737 -9.54 -2.38 -80.80
CA LEU A 737 -10.19 -2.91 -82.01
C LEU A 737 -11.69 -3.17 -81.79
N MET A 738 -12.12 -3.62 -80.61
CA MET A 738 -13.54 -3.77 -80.27
C MET A 738 -14.26 -2.42 -80.18
N VAL A 739 -13.65 -1.42 -79.54
CA VAL A 739 -14.17 -0.05 -79.48
C VAL A 739 -14.20 0.56 -80.88
N ALA A 740 -13.12 0.44 -81.66
CA ALA A 740 -13.04 0.92 -83.05
C ALA A 740 -14.09 0.23 -83.94
N LYS A 741 -14.26 -1.09 -83.83
CA LYS A 741 -15.30 -1.84 -84.55
C LYS A 741 -16.69 -1.33 -84.19
N HIS A 742 -16.93 -1.00 -82.92
CA HIS A 742 -18.22 -0.47 -82.48
C HIS A 742 -18.47 0.96 -82.99
N VAL A 743 -17.45 1.83 -82.97
CA VAL A 743 -17.51 3.20 -83.53
C VAL A 743 -17.76 3.16 -85.04
N ILE A 744 -17.09 2.26 -85.77
CA ILE A 744 -17.26 2.07 -87.22
C ILE A 744 -18.63 1.45 -87.56
N GLN A 745 -19.17 0.58 -86.71
CA GLN A 745 -20.47 -0.10 -86.93
C GLN A 745 -21.69 0.72 -86.49
N GLN A 746 -21.61 1.51 -85.41
CA GLN A 746 -22.73 2.30 -84.91
C GLN A 746 -23.03 3.53 -85.78
N GLU A 747 -22.02 4.24 -86.28
CA GLU A 747 -22.23 5.49 -87.02
C GLU A 747 -22.21 5.28 -88.55
N LYS A 748 -23.34 4.89 -89.14
CA LYS A 748 -23.57 4.89 -90.61
C LYS A 748 -23.72 6.32 -91.18
N GLY A 749 -22.89 7.27 -90.72
CA GLY A 749 -22.78 8.65 -91.21
C GLY A 749 -21.72 8.79 -92.31
N THR A 750 -21.69 9.94 -92.99
CA THR A 750 -20.87 10.23 -94.18
C THR A 750 -19.38 9.85 -94.02
N LYS A 751 -18.89 9.00 -94.93
CA LYS A 751 -17.56 8.33 -94.94
C LYS A 751 -16.35 9.22 -94.60
N ARG A 752 -16.41 10.52 -94.85
CA ARG A 752 -15.29 11.47 -94.65
C ARG A 752 -15.09 11.91 -93.19
N GLU A 753 -16.15 12.00 -92.41
CA GLU A 753 -16.05 12.38 -90.98
C GLU A 753 -15.67 11.19 -90.11
N ASN A 754 -16.12 9.99 -90.50
CA ASN A 754 -15.75 8.74 -89.83
C ASN A 754 -14.26 8.44 -89.98
N ILE A 755 -13.67 8.65 -91.16
CA ILE A 755 -12.23 8.44 -91.37
C ILE A 755 -11.43 9.46 -90.55
N LYS A 756 -11.85 10.73 -90.50
CA LYS A 756 -11.17 11.75 -89.69
C LYS A 756 -11.27 11.47 -88.19
N LYS A 757 -12.45 11.13 -87.66
CA LYS A 757 -12.60 10.76 -86.24
C LYS A 757 -11.86 9.48 -85.88
N VAL A 758 -11.76 8.51 -86.79
CA VAL A 758 -10.94 7.30 -86.59
C VAL A 758 -9.44 7.63 -86.67
N VAL A 759 -9.03 8.57 -87.53
CA VAL A 759 -7.65 9.09 -87.58
C VAL A 759 -7.33 9.93 -86.34
N ASP A 760 -8.28 10.71 -85.83
CA ASP A 760 -8.15 11.44 -84.58
C ASP A 760 -8.06 10.45 -83.39
N PHE A 761 -8.90 9.40 -83.38
CA PHE A 761 -8.86 8.28 -82.41
C PHE A 761 -7.55 7.48 -82.47
N LEU A 762 -6.98 7.30 -83.67
CA LEU A 762 -5.65 6.70 -83.89
C LEU A 762 -4.52 7.61 -83.40
N SER A 763 -4.67 8.92 -83.58
CA SER A 763 -3.72 9.92 -83.10
C SER A 763 -3.80 10.14 -81.58
N GLU A 764 -4.95 9.86 -80.96
CA GLU A 764 -5.11 9.84 -79.50
C GLU A 764 -4.56 8.54 -78.89
N ALA A 765 -4.64 7.41 -79.61
CA ALA A 765 -4.02 6.13 -79.25
C ALA A 765 -2.49 6.08 -79.49
N ASN A 766 -1.81 7.24 -79.43
CA ASN A 766 -0.40 7.44 -79.80
C ASN A 766 0.61 6.84 -78.79
N ASN A 767 0.54 5.53 -78.60
CA ASN A 767 1.56 4.71 -77.96
C ASN A 767 1.92 3.51 -78.84
N ASN A 768 2.19 3.75 -80.14
CA ASN A 768 2.70 2.76 -81.11
C ASN A 768 1.94 1.42 -81.21
N LEU A 769 0.72 1.31 -80.66
CA LEU A 769 0.06 0.02 -80.44
C LEU A 769 -0.83 -0.43 -81.60
N LEU A 770 -1.49 0.52 -82.27
CA LEU A 770 -2.27 0.24 -83.47
C LEU A 770 -1.55 0.82 -84.67
N SER A 771 -1.13 -0.07 -85.57
CA SER A 771 -0.63 0.32 -86.87
C SER A 771 -1.81 0.54 -87.82
N ILE A 772 -1.62 1.40 -88.82
CA ILE A 772 -2.61 1.59 -89.89
C ILE A 772 -2.94 0.25 -90.58
N GLU A 773 -1.97 -0.66 -90.63
CA GLU A 773 -2.10 -2.01 -91.21
C GLU A 773 -3.19 -2.85 -90.52
N ASP A 774 -3.40 -2.66 -89.22
CA ASP A 774 -4.37 -3.45 -88.44
C ASP A 774 -5.83 -3.02 -88.65
N ILE A 775 -6.05 -1.76 -89.05
CA ILE A 775 -7.40 -1.18 -89.21
C ILE A 775 -7.85 -1.22 -90.67
N LEU A 776 -6.91 -1.22 -91.62
CA LEU A 776 -7.17 -1.34 -93.06
C LEU A 776 -8.13 -2.49 -93.44
N PRO A 777 -8.05 -3.72 -92.88
CA PRO A 777 -8.96 -4.82 -93.21
C PRO A 777 -10.43 -4.59 -92.83
N PHE A 778 -10.71 -3.65 -91.93
CA PHE A 778 -12.08 -3.34 -91.48
C PHE A 778 -12.75 -2.26 -92.34
N PHE A 779 -12.02 -1.63 -93.26
CA PHE A 779 -12.56 -0.70 -94.24
C PHE A 779 -12.98 -1.41 -95.54
N PRO A 780 -14.05 -0.95 -96.22
CA PRO A 780 -14.46 -1.51 -97.50
C PRO A 780 -13.47 -1.17 -98.63
N ASP A 781 -13.27 -2.10 -99.58
CA ASP A 781 -12.23 -2.14 -100.64
C ASP A 781 -12.02 -0.87 -101.53
N PHE A 782 -12.82 0.18 -101.39
CA PHE A 782 -12.80 1.38 -102.24
C PHE A 782 -12.34 2.65 -101.50
N VAL A 783 -11.40 2.55 -100.55
CA VAL A 783 -10.79 3.73 -99.91
C VAL A 783 -9.63 4.26 -100.74
N LEU A 784 -9.59 5.58 -100.97
CA LEU A 784 -8.53 6.25 -101.73
C LEU A 784 -7.28 6.40 -100.85
N ILE A 785 -6.14 5.91 -101.35
CA ILE A 785 -4.82 5.97 -100.66
C ILE A 785 -4.38 7.41 -100.37
N ASP A 786 -4.88 8.39 -101.14
CA ASP A 786 -4.57 9.81 -100.93
C ASP A 786 -4.97 10.31 -99.53
N ASP A 787 -5.99 9.73 -98.90
CA ASP A 787 -6.43 10.12 -97.56
C ASP A 787 -5.44 9.67 -96.44
N PHE A 788 -4.49 8.77 -96.74
CA PHE A 788 -3.51 8.21 -95.78
C PHE A 788 -2.05 8.59 -96.06
N LYS A 789 -1.79 9.35 -97.14
CA LYS A 789 -0.44 9.66 -97.62
C LYS A 789 0.46 10.29 -96.56
N ASP A 790 -0.08 11.24 -95.80
CA ASP A 790 0.69 11.99 -94.81
C ASP A 790 1.10 11.11 -93.62
N GLU A 791 0.24 10.17 -93.21
CA GLU A 791 0.51 9.30 -92.07
C GLU A 791 1.48 8.16 -92.45
N ILE A 792 1.37 7.62 -93.67
CA ILE A 792 2.36 6.69 -94.22
C ILE A 792 3.75 7.34 -94.26
N CYS A 793 3.80 8.63 -94.63
CA CYS A 793 5.05 9.40 -94.63
C CYS A 793 5.61 9.66 -93.22
N LYS A 794 4.77 9.77 -92.19
CA LYS A 794 5.24 9.86 -90.79
C LYS A 794 5.77 8.52 -90.29
N SER A 795 5.07 7.40 -90.53
CA SER A 795 5.55 6.07 -90.13
C SER A 795 6.88 5.72 -90.78
N LEU A 796 7.06 6.04 -92.08
CA LEU A 796 8.34 5.83 -92.78
C LEU A 796 9.50 6.68 -92.21
N LYS A 797 9.23 7.92 -91.78
CA LYS A 797 10.23 8.75 -91.08
C LYS A 797 10.56 8.18 -89.70
N GLY A 798 9.58 7.61 -89.00
CA GLY A 798 9.77 6.91 -87.72
C GLY A 798 10.75 5.74 -87.85
N TYR A 799 10.54 4.85 -88.83
CA TYR A 799 11.47 3.74 -89.09
C TYR A 799 12.89 4.22 -89.40
N LYS A 800 13.05 5.30 -90.18
CA LYS A 800 14.37 5.87 -90.47
C LYS A 800 15.09 6.35 -89.20
N ASN A 801 14.38 7.02 -88.29
CA ASN A 801 14.97 7.51 -87.04
C ASN A 801 15.33 6.37 -86.08
N GLN A 802 14.48 5.33 -85.99
CA GLN A 802 14.79 4.13 -85.18
C GLN A 802 16.06 3.43 -85.66
N ILE A 803 16.28 3.37 -86.98
CA ILE A 803 17.49 2.77 -87.55
C ILE A 803 18.75 3.57 -87.17
N GLU A 804 18.70 4.90 -87.17
CA GLU A 804 19.84 5.72 -86.74
C GLU A 804 20.10 5.60 -85.22
N GLN A 805 19.04 5.54 -84.40
CA GLN A 805 19.18 5.35 -82.95
C GLN A 805 19.81 3.99 -82.61
N LEU A 806 19.37 2.91 -83.26
CA LEU A 806 19.97 1.58 -83.10
C LEU A 806 21.45 1.56 -83.50
N LYS A 807 21.82 2.35 -84.52
CA LYS A 807 23.21 2.46 -84.96
C LYS A 807 24.06 3.24 -83.96
N GLU A 808 23.51 4.25 -83.29
CA GLU A 808 24.15 4.99 -82.21
C GLU A 808 24.34 4.11 -80.97
N GLU A 809 23.29 3.37 -80.56
CA GLU A 809 23.35 2.39 -79.46
C GLU A 809 24.40 1.30 -79.72
N MET A 810 24.50 0.81 -80.96
CA MET A 810 25.53 -0.17 -81.33
C MET A 810 26.95 0.38 -81.18
N ASN A 811 27.18 1.66 -81.52
CA ASN A 811 28.48 2.30 -81.35
C ASN A 811 28.84 2.50 -79.86
N ASP A 812 27.86 2.89 -79.03
CA ASP A 812 28.06 3.08 -77.60
C ASP A 812 28.31 1.77 -76.87
N ALA A 813 27.58 0.70 -77.22
CA ALA A 813 27.84 -0.64 -76.70
C ALA A 813 29.26 -1.12 -77.05
N THR A 814 29.74 -0.80 -78.26
CA THR A 814 31.10 -1.13 -78.70
C THR A 814 32.16 -0.39 -77.88
N ARG A 815 31.96 0.92 -77.64
CA ARG A 815 32.84 1.72 -76.76
C ARG A 815 32.85 1.21 -75.33
N GLY A 816 31.69 0.84 -74.79
CA GLY A 816 31.56 0.24 -73.47
C GLY A 816 32.35 -1.06 -73.35
N ALA A 817 32.26 -1.94 -74.36
CA ALA A 817 33.02 -3.18 -74.38
C ALA A 817 34.55 -2.94 -74.40
N ASP A 818 35.03 -1.92 -75.11
CA ASP A 818 36.46 -1.57 -75.14
C ASP A 818 36.97 -1.00 -73.82
N ASN A 819 36.16 -0.18 -73.14
CA ASN A 819 36.48 0.30 -71.78
C ASN A 819 36.58 -0.87 -70.79
N ILE A 820 35.63 -1.82 -70.83
CA ILE A 820 35.68 -3.02 -69.98
C ILE A 820 36.95 -3.84 -70.26
N ARG A 821 37.34 -4.01 -71.53
CA ARG A 821 38.61 -4.69 -71.87
C ARG A 821 39.83 -3.97 -71.30
N SER A 822 39.84 -2.63 -71.34
CA SER A 822 40.89 -1.81 -70.73
C SER A 822 40.94 -1.98 -69.21
N ASP A 823 39.78 -1.98 -68.54
CA ASP A 823 39.68 -2.15 -67.09
C ASP A 823 40.10 -3.56 -66.64
N ILE A 824 39.75 -4.60 -67.40
CA ILE A 824 40.21 -5.97 -67.14
C ILE A 824 41.74 -6.05 -67.23
N ASN A 825 42.35 -5.41 -68.24
CA ASN A 825 43.81 -5.35 -68.35
C ASN A 825 44.43 -4.58 -67.16
N ALA A 826 43.82 -3.48 -66.71
CA ALA A 826 44.29 -2.72 -65.55
C ALA A 826 44.16 -3.50 -64.23
N LEU A 827 43.07 -4.27 -64.05
CA LEU A 827 42.88 -5.15 -62.89
C LEU A 827 43.91 -6.27 -62.85
N SER A 828 44.29 -6.84 -64.01
CA SER A 828 45.31 -7.90 -64.10
C SER A 828 46.71 -7.45 -63.65
N GLN A 829 46.97 -6.14 -63.62
CA GLN A 829 48.26 -5.55 -63.25
C GLN A 829 48.33 -5.08 -61.78
N ARG A 830 47.24 -5.22 -60.99
CA ARG A 830 47.24 -4.84 -59.57
C ARG A 830 47.94 -5.91 -58.74
N TYR A 831 49.00 -5.53 -58.04
CA TYR A 831 49.67 -6.35 -57.03
C TYR A 831 49.61 -5.64 -55.67
N ILE A 832 49.48 -6.41 -54.59
CA ILE A 832 49.61 -5.92 -53.21
C ILE A 832 50.93 -6.45 -52.66
N ILE A 833 51.73 -5.56 -52.08
CA ILE A 833 52.99 -5.93 -51.42
C ILE A 833 52.66 -6.27 -49.96
N ILE A 834 52.91 -7.52 -49.56
CA ILE A 834 52.73 -8.01 -48.18
C ILE A 834 54.09 -7.96 -47.49
N ASP A 835 54.17 -7.31 -46.34
CA ASP A 835 55.40 -7.24 -45.56
C ASP A 835 55.67 -8.54 -44.79
N ARG A 836 56.95 -8.92 -44.62
CA ARG A 836 57.35 -10.19 -43.96
C ARG A 836 56.85 -10.32 -42.51
N ASN A 837 56.49 -9.21 -41.87
CA ASN A 837 56.01 -9.17 -40.50
C ASN A 837 54.49 -9.00 -40.38
N GLU A 838 53.74 -9.00 -41.48
CA GLU A 838 52.29 -8.79 -41.45
C GLU A 838 51.58 -9.92 -40.69
N GLU A 839 50.69 -9.53 -39.78
CA GLU A 839 50.01 -10.42 -38.84
C GLU A 839 48.57 -10.68 -39.28
N CYS A 840 48.09 -11.90 -39.05
CA CYS A 840 46.70 -12.23 -39.31
C CYS A 840 45.78 -11.44 -38.36
N GLY A 841 44.74 -10.81 -38.92
CA GLY A 841 43.78 -10.01 -38.15
C GLY A 841 43.12 -10.75 -36.98
N VAL A 842 42.90 -12.06 -37.10
CA VAL A 842 42.21 -12.89 -36.09
C VAL A 842 43.18 -13.49 -35.07
N CYS A 843 44.23 -14.19 -35.51
CA CYS A 843 45.11 -14.93 -34.60
C CYS A 843 46.39 -14.19 -34.19
N LYS A 844 46.62 -12.98 -34.74
CA LYS A 844 47.79 -12.11 -34.51
C LYS A 844 49.17 -12.79 -34.75
N ARG A 845 49.19 -13.94 -35.43
CA ARG A 845 50.43 -14.62 -35.84
C ARG A 845 50.83 -14.16 -37.24
N LYS A 846 52.13 -14.12 -37.51
CA LYS A 846 52.69 -13.75 -38.83
C LYS A 846 52.11 -14.64 -39.94
N ILE A 847 51.63 -14.02 -41.02
CA ILE A 847 50.89 -14.70 -42.08
C ILE A 847 51.77 -15.72 -42.81
N LEU A 848 52.99 -15.33 -43.13
CA LEU A 848 53.99 -16.15 -43.83
C LEU A 848 54.77 -17.13 -42.91
N GLY A 849 54.52 -17.10 -41.59
CA GLY A 849 55.38 -17.75 -40.58
C GLY A 849 54.93 -19.12 -40.05
N THR A 850 53.74 -19.61 -40.38
CA THR A 850 53.19 -20.80 -39.70
C THR A 850 53.36 -22.08 -40.54
N ARG A 851 54.45 -22.81 -40.26
CA ARG A 851 54.52 -24.28 -40.46
C ARG A 851 53.82 -24.95 -39.27
N GLY A 852 52.72 -25.65 -39.52
CA GLY A 852 52.21 -26.81 -38.78
C GLY A 852 52.09 -26.74 -37.24
N ALA A 853 50.87 -26.58 -36.76
CA ALA A 853 50.37 -27.24 -35.53
C ALA A 853 48.85 -27.38 -35.75
N GLN A 854 48.33 -28.49 -36.28
CA GLN A 854 48.36 -29.84 -35.71
C GLN A 854 48.71 -30.92 -36.76
N GLN A 855 49.67 -31.77 -36.43
CA GLN A 855 49.91 -33.09 -37.05
C GLN A 855 49.17 -34.16 -36.24
N MET A 856 48.71 -35.23 -36.89
CA MET A 856 49.16 -36.64 -36.73
C MET A 856 48.34 -37.50 -37.72
N GLY A 857 48.89 -38.15 -38.76
CA GLY A 857 50.27 -38.29 -39.19
C GLY A 857 50.42 -38.90 -40.59
N SER A 858 51.69 -39.01 -41.01
CA SER A 858 52.25 -39.67 -42.20
C SER A 858 51.91 -39.04 -43.57
N SER A 859 52.82 -38.79 -44.51
CA SER A 859 54.28 -38.92 -44.58
C SER A 859 54.70 -38.35 -45.95
N TYR A 860 55.79 -37.57 -45.97
CA TYR A 860 56.70 -37.27 -47.10
C TYR A 860 56.11 -36.96 -48.50
N MET A 861 55.96 -35.67 -48.83
CA MET A 861 56.55 -35.08 -50.06
C MET A 861 56.89 -33.61 -49.81
N SER A 862 58.13 -33.26 -50.12
CA SER A 862 58.74 -31.94 -49.98
C SER A 862 58.25 -31.01 -51.11
N GLY A 863 57.63 -29.89 -50.76
CA GLY A 863 57.17 -28.87 -51.71
C GLY A 863 56.43 -27.77 -50.96
N GLY A 864 56.94 -26.54 -51.01
CA GLY A 864 56.50 -25.42 -50.17
C GLY A 864 55.13 -24.88 -50.56
N ASN A 865 54.07 -25.43 -49.98
CA ASN A 865 52.76 -24.80 -50.05
C ASN A 865 52.60 -23.82 -48.88
N ILE A 866 52.68 -22.53 -49.21
CA ILE A 866 52.23 -21.44 -48.35
C ILE A 866 50.74 -21.69 -48.08
N ALA A 867 50.33 -21.64 -46.81
CA ALA A 867 48.92 -21.79 -46.46
C ALA A 867 48.10 -20.70 -47.18
N PRO A 868 46.90 -21.04 -47.73
CA PRO A 868 46.09 -20.07 -48.46
C PRO A 868 45.81 -18.85 -47.57
N LEU A 869 46.06 -17.67 -48.13
CA LEU A 869 45.91 -16.37 -47.46
C LEU A 869 44.91 -15.53 -48.25
N TYR A 870 44.09 -14.77 -47.52
CA TYR A 870 43.20 -13.77 -48.11
C TYR A 870 43.73 -12.40 -47.78
N VAL A 871 43.80 -11.54 -48.79
CA VAL A 871 44.19 -10.14 -48.66
C VAL A 871 43.09 -9.32 -49.30
N PHE A 872 42.44 -8.50 -48.48
CA PHE A 872 41.41 -7.61 -48.96
C PHE A 872 42.03 -6.30 -49.50
N PRO A 873 41.35 -5.59 -50.41
CA PRO A 873 41.80 -4.28 -50.90
C PRO A 873 42.05 -3.23 -49.80
N CYS A 874 41.46 -3.42 -48.60
CA CYS A 874 41.71 -2.60 -47.42
C CYS A 874 43.01 -2.93 -46.67
N SER A 875 43.93 -3.71 -47.27
CA SER A 875 45.19 -4.22 -46.68
C SER A 875 45.04 -5.13 -45.46
N HIS A 876 43.84 -5.64 -45.16
CA HIS A 876 43.67 -6.64 -44.11
C HIS A 876 43.98 -8.03 -44.67
N ALA A 877 44.87 -8.74 -44.00
CA ALA A 877 45.33 -10.05 -44.40
C ALA A 877 45.01 -11.12 -43.34
N PHE A 878 44.56 -12.30 -43.79
CA PHE A 878 44.08 -13.38 -42.93
C PHE A 878 44.58 -14.74 -43.41
N HIS A 879 44.82 -15.68 -42.48
CA HIS A 879 44.90 -17.10 -42.84
C HIS A 879 43.51 -17.60 -43.25
N ALA A 880 43.40 -18.36 -44.34
CA ALA A 880 42.14 -18.96 -44.77
C ALA A 880 41.36 -19.67 -43.64
N PRO A 881 41.97 -20.56 -42.82
CA PRO A 881 41.22 -21.21 -41.73
C PRO A 881 40.78 -20.23 -40.63
N CYS A 882 41.56 -19.18 -40.36
CA CYS A 882 41.17 -18.17 -39.37
C CYS A 882 39.99 -17.32 -39.87
N LEU A 883 39.99 -16.96 -41.16
CA LEU A 883 38.91 -16.21 -41.78
C LEU A 883 37.61 -17.03 -41.78
N ILE A 884 37.66 -18.30 -42.20
CA ILE A 884 36.49 -19.19 -42.22
C ILE A 884 35.92 -19.38 -40.81
N THR A 885 36.79 -19.58 -39.80
CA THR A 885 36.35 -19.73 -38.39
C THR A 885 35.67 -18.46 -37.88
N HIS A 886 36.18 -17.29 -38.27
CA HIS A 886 35.59 -16.01 -37.87
C HIS A 886 34.24 -15.77 -38.56
N VAL A 887 34.18 -15.95 -39.88
CA VAL A 887 32.95 -15.75 -40.66
C VAL A 887 31.85 -16.74 -40.24
N THR A 888 32.17 -18.01 -39.95
CA THR A 888 31.20 -18.99 -39.47
C THR A 888 30.64 -18.69 -38.07
N ARG A 889 31.38 -17.95 -37.23
CA ARG A 889 30.87 -17.48 -35.92
C ARG A 889 29.88 -16.31 -36.05
N CYS A 890 30.05 -15.46 -37.06
CA CYS A 890 29.35 -14.18 -37.16
C CYS A 890 28.22 -14.18 -38.21
N THR A 891 28.05 -15.29 -38.93
CA THR A 891 27.00 -15.46 -39.95
C THR A 891 25.81 -16.27 -39.43
N THR A 892 24.72 -16.28 -40.21
CA THR A 892 23.52 -17.04 -39.88
C THR A 892 23.79 -18.55 -39.88
N HIS A 893 23.09 -19.32 -39.04
CA HIS A 893 23.30 -20.78 -38.93
C HIS A 893 23.18 -21.51 -40.29
N ALA A 894 22.33 -21.03 -41.21
CA ALA A 894 22.19 -21.62 -42.55
C ALA A 894 23.43 -21.38 -43.43
N GLN A 895 23.98 -20.16 -43.42
CA GLN A 895 25.20 -19.82 -44.17
C GLN A 895 26.43 -20.46 -43.54
N ALA A 896 26.53 -20.51 -42.21
CA ALA A 896 27.60 -21.21 -41.50
C ALA A 896 27.58 -22.72 -41.79
N ALA A 897 26.41 -23.35 -41.81
CA ALA A 897 26.26 -24.76 -42.19
C ALA A 897 26.66 -25.01 -43.65
N TYR A 898 26.31 -24.10 -44.56
CA TYR A 898 26.71 -24.17 -45.97
C TYR A 898 28.23 -24.03 -46.16
N ILE A 899 28.87 -23.06 -45.50
CA ILE A 899 30.33 -22.87 -45.55
C ILE A 899 31.06 -24.09 -44.96
N LEU A 900 30.57 -24.64 -43.85
CA LEU A 900 31.13 -25.85 -43.25
C LEU A 900 30.92 -27.09 -44.12
N ASP A 901 29.80 -27.19 -44.84
CA ASP A 901 29.55 -28.26 -45.79
C ASP A 901 30.49 -28.16 -47.00
N LEU A 902 30.67 -26.97 -47.57
CA LEU A 902 31.66 -26.72 -48.62
C LEU A 902 33.09 -27.06 -48.16
N GLN A 903 33.46 -26.72 -46.92
CA GLN A 903 34.76 -27.09 -46.34
C GLN A 903 34.89 -28.60 -46.16
N LYS A 904 33.84 -29.29 -45.69
CA LYS A 904 33.81 -30.75 -45.59
C LYS A 904 33.97 -31.39 -46.96
N GLN A 905 33.22 -30.93 -47.97
CA GLN A 905 33.31 -31.42 -49.34
C GLN A 905 34.72 -31.23 -49.92
N LEU A 906 35.37 -30.08 -49.71
CA LEU A 906 36.76 -29.86 -50.11
C LEU A 906 37.74 -30.79 -49.39
N SER A 907 37.61 -30.97 -48.07
CA SER A 907 38.47 -31.88 -47.30
C SER A 907 38.28 -33.36 -47.66
N LEU A 908 37.06 -33.76 -48.04
CA LEU A 908 36.74 -35.13 -48.46
C LEU A 908 37.27 -35.43 -49.86
N ILE A 909 37.32 -34.41 -50.73
CA ILE A 909 37.88 -34.53 -52.08
C ILE A 909 39.42 -34.48 -52.05
N GLU A 910 40.03 -33.67 -51.18
CA GLU A 910 41.49 -33.57 -51.01
C GLU A 910 42.11 -34.81 -50.34
N ASN A 911 41.36 -35.57 -49.53
CA ASN A 911 41.84 -36.76 -48.82
C ASN A 911 41.65 -38.10 -49.58
N ARG A 912 41.24 -38.09 -50.85
CA ARG A 912 41.21 -39.33 -51.66
C ARG A 912 42.64 -39.74 -52.05
N PRO A 913 43.14 -40.91 -51.63
CA PRO A 913 44.46 -41.37 -52.06
C PRO A 913 44.44 -41.68 -53.56
N ALA A 914 45.39 -41.11 -54.29
CA ALA A 914 45.60 -41.34 -55.71
C ALA A 914 46.14 -42.75 -55.97
N ASN A 915 45.27 -43.76 -55.97
CA ASN A 915 45.53 -45.10 -56.51
C ASN A 915 44.21 -45.72 -56.99
N ASP A 916 43.76 -45.26 -58.15
CA ASP A 916 43.21 -46.12 -59.21
C ASP A 916 42.93 -45.27 -60.45
N THR A 917 43.92 -45.25 -61.33
CA THR A 917 43.83 -44.73 -62.70
C THR A 917 43.04 -45.70 -63.57
N THR A 918 41.86 -45.30 -64.06
CA THR A 918 41.41 -45.53 -65.45
C THR A 918 40.20 -44.62 -65.78
N GLY A 919 40.44 -43.49 -66.47
CA GLY A 919 39.40 -42.70 -67.16
C GLY A 919 39.20 -41.25 -66.67
N GLU A 920 39.65 -40.27 -67.48
CA GLU A 920 39.37 -38.82 -67.49
C GLU A 920 39.67 -37.95 -66.23
N PRO A 921 40.78 -37.15 -66.22
CA PRO A 921 41.14 -36.27 -65.11
C PRO A 921 40.61 -34.82 -65.21
N VAL A 922 39.77 -34.47 -66.20
CA VAL A 922 39.45 -33.06 -66.51
C VAL A 922 38.17 -32.54 -65.82
N SER A 923 37.26 -33.43 -65.38
CA SER A 923 36.01 -33.01 -64.72
C SER A 923 36.13 -32.80 -63.20
N SER A 924 37.13 -33.38 -62.54
CA SER A 924 37.27 -33.28 -61.08
C SER A 924 37.95 -31.98 -60.65
N THR A 925 38.95 -31.50 -61.38
CA THR A 925 39.65 -30.24 -61.10
C THR A 925 38.74 -29.02 -61.23
N THR A 926 37.93 -28.96 -62.29
CA THR A 926 36.93 -27.89 -62.47
C THR A 926 35.85 -27.89 -61.38
N SER A 927 35.50 -29.05 -60.82
CA SER A 927 34.58 -29.13 -59.68
C SER A 927 35.22 -28.61 -58.38
N ILE A 928 36.50 -28.90 -58.15
CA ILE A 928 37.25 -28.39 -57.00
C ILE A 928 37.42 -26.88 -57.10
N ASP A 929 37.76 -26.35 -58.28
CA ASP A 929 37.91 -24.91 -58.49
C ASP A 929 36.58 -24.17 -58.40
N LYS A 930 35.47 -24.78 -58.82
CA LYS A 930 34.12 -24.23 -58.61
C LYS A 930 33.75 -24.20 -57.12
N ILE A 931 33.99 -25.28 -56.38
CA ILE A 931 33.70 -25.34 -54.95
C ILE A 931 34.61 -24.36 -54.18
N ARG A 932 35.88 -24.22 -54.57
CA ARG A 932 36.80 -23.21 -54.03
C ARG A 932 36.33 -21.79 -54.35
N SER A 933 35.92 -21.52 -55.59
CA SER A 933 35.36 -20.23 -55.98
C SER A 933 34.07 -19.90 -55.22
N GLN A 934 33.21 -20.89 -54.96
CA GLN A 934 32.00 -20.70 -54.15
C GLN A 934 32.33 -20.46 -52.68
N LEU A 935 33.36 -21.14 -52.15
CA LEU A 935 33.86 -20.87 -50.81
C LEU A 935 34.48 -19.46 -50.73
N ASP A 936 35.26 -19.06 -51.74
CA ASP A 936 35.88 -17.73 -51.83
C ASP A 936 34.82 -16.63 -51.95
N GLU A 937 33.79 -16.82 -52.76
CA GLU A 937 32.67 -15.88 -52.88
C GLU A 937 31.89 -15.74 -51.57
N ALA A 938 31.66 -16.86 -50.87
CA ALA A 938 30.95 -16.85 -49.59
C ALA A 938 31.78 -16.21 -48.46
N VAL A 939 33.09 -16.43 -48.43
CA VAL A 939 33.97 -16.03 -47.31
C VAL A 939 34.65 -14.69 -47.54
N ALA A 940 34.96 -14.32 -48.79
CA ALA A 940 35.73 -13.13 -49.15
C ALA A 940 34.92 -12.04 -49.87
N SER A 941 33.58 -12.12 -49.85
CA SER A 941 32.69 -11.07 -50.36
C SER A 941 32.90 -9.73 -49.63
N GLU A 942 33.11 -9.76 -48.32
CA GLU A 942 33.33 -8.57 -47.49
C GLU A 942 34.48 -8.78 -46.50
N CYS A 943 35.23 -7.72 -46.19
CA CYS A 943 36.23 -7.77 -45.14
C CYS A 943 35.55 -7.82 -43.77
N PRO A 944 35.80 -8.82 -42.90
CA PRO A 944 35.10 -8.94 -41.62
C PRO A 944 35.26 -7.75 -40.68
N PHE A 945 36.35 -6.98 -40.81
CA PHE A 945 36.63 -5.82 -39.95
C PHE A 945 36.16 -4.48 -40.51
N CYS A 946 35.82 -4.41 -41.80
CA CYS A 946 35.38 -3.17 -42.44
C CYS A 946 33.96 -3.23 -43.01
N GLY A 947 33.39 -4.44 -43.12
CA GLY A 947 32.05 -4.68 -43.65
C GLY A 947 30.99 -4.83 -42.58
N ASP A 948 29.80 -5.23 -43.01
CA ASP A 948 28.60 -5.30 -42.18
C ASP A 948 28.70 -6.37 -41.08
N LEU A 949 29.57 -7.37 -41.26
CA LEU A 949 29.84 -8.41 -40.27
C LEU A 949 30.35 -7.82 -38.93
N MET A 950 31.21 -6.80 -38.97
CA MET A 950 31.68 -6.12 -37.75
C MET A 950 30.54 -5.38 -37.03
N ILE A 951 29.63 -4.76 -37.79
CA ILE A 951 28.51 -4.00 -37.23
C ILE A 951 27.57 -4.94 -36.48
N ARG A 952 27.36 -6.15 -37.00
CA ARG A 952 26.51 -7.17 -36.37
C ARG A 952 27.10 -7.67 -35.04
N GLU A 953 28.42 -7.74 -34.90
CA GLU A 953 29.08 -8.16 -33.65
C GLU A 953 28.81 -7.22 -32.47
N ILE A 954 28.55 -5.93 -32.71
CA ILE A 954 28.22 -4.95 -31.64
C ILE A 954 26.96 -5.37 -30.87
N SER A 955 26.05 -6.08 -31.54
CA SER A 955 24.78 -6.53 -30.97
C SER A 955 24.88 -7.84 -30.17
N LEU A 956 26.04 -8.52 -30.17
CA LEU A 956 26.24 -9.75 -29.42
C LEU A 956 26.71 -9.47 -27.98
N PRO A 957 26.21 -10.23 -26.98
CA PRO A 957 26.64 -10.05 -25.59
C PRO A 957 28.13 -10.41 -25.44
N PHE A 958 28.85 -9.60 -24.65
CA PHE A 958 30.28 -9.75 -24.38
C PHE A 958 30.70 -11.11 -23.81
N ILE A 959 29.78 -11.87 -23.23
CA ILE A 959 30.01 -13.22 -22.72
C ILE A 959 29.00 -14.13 -23.42
N LEU A 960 29.49 -15.07 -24.21
CA LEU A 960 28.64 -16.02 -24.92
C LEU A 960 28.23 -17.16 -23.96
N PRO A 961 27.07 -17.82 -24.18
CA PRO A 961 26.56 -18.86 -23.26
C PRO A 961 27.52 -20.03 -22.99
N HIS A 962 28.44 -20.30 -23.93
CA HIS A 962 29.45 -21.35 -23.81
C HIS A 962 30.69 -20.94 -22.99
N GLU A 963 30.85 -19.66 -22.66
CA GLU A 963 31.91 -19.11 -21.81
C GLU A 963 31.40 -18.85 -20.37
N SER A 964 30.18 -19.29 -20.06
CA SER A 964 29.57 -19.15 -18.73
C SER A 964 30.34 -19.88 -17.63
N GLU A 965 31.06 -20.97 -17.96
CA GLU A 965 31.95 -21.67 -17.03
C GLU A 965 33.22 -20.87 -16.69
N GLU A 966 33.78 -20.12 -17.66
CA GLU A 966 34.90 -19.20 -17.41
C GLU A 966 34.44 -17.96 -16.65
N ALA A 967 33.24 -17.43 -16.93
CA ALA A 967 32.64 -16.37 -16.13
C ALA A 967 32.38 -16.81 -14.68
N ALA A 968 31.99 -18.07 -14.45
CA ALA A 968 31.86 -18.65 -13.11
C ALA A 968 33.23 -18.80 -12.41
N SER A 969 34.32 -18.99 -13.15
CA SER A 969 35.69 -19.00 -12.61
C SER A 969 36.16 -17.60 -12.18
N TRP A 970 35.58 -16.54 -12.74
CA TRP A 970 35.86 -15.15 -12.37
C TRP A 970 34.94 -14.65 -11.23
N ALA A 971 34.01 -15.48 -10.75
CA ALA A 971 33.14 -15.16 -9.63
C ALA A 971 33.93 -15.18 -8.30
N ILE A 972 34.14 -14.00 -7.72
CA ILE A 972 34.84 -13.81 -6.45
C ILE A 972 33.96 -14.33 -5.30
N LYS A 973 34.31 -15.48 -4.69
CA LYS A 973 33.66 -15.97 -3.46
C LYS A 973 34.09 -15.11 -2.25
N PRO A 974 33.17 -14.58 -1.43
CA PRO A 974 33.52 -13.81 -0.23
C PRO A 974 34.11 -14.73 0.85
N GLN A 975 35.38 -14.53 1.20
CA GLN A 975 36.00 -15.17 2.35
C GLN A 975 35.41 -14.61 3.65
N ILE A 976 34.65 -15.44 4.37
CA ILE A 976 34.32 -15.22 5.78
C ILE A 976 35.60 -15.48 6.58
N ALA A 977 36.31 -14.42 6.96
CA ALA A 977 37.39 -14.49 7.92
C ALA A 977 36.83 -14.71 9.35
N PRO A 978 37.41 -15.61 10.16
CA PRO A 978 37.03 -15.76 11.56
C PRO A 978 37.54 -14.56 12.38
N PHE A 979 36.65 -13.97 13.19
CA PHE A 979 37.00 -12.98 14.21
C PHE A 979 38.10 -13.52 15.14
N PRO A 980 39.16 -12.74 15.46
CA PRO A 980 40.14 -13.13 16.45
C PRO A 980 39.50 -13.11 17.85
N LYS A 981 39.46 -14.29 18.49
CA LYS A 981 39.24 -14.41 19.93
C LYS A 981 40.38 -13.70 20.67
N ILE A 982 40.03 -12.69 21.45
CA ILE A 982 40.86 -12.18 22.54
C ILE A 982 40.93 -13.28 23.60
N LEU A 983 42.14 -13.78 23.88
CA LEU A 983 42.41 -14.57 25.09
C LEU A 983 42.34 -13.65 26.31
N PRO A 984 41.61 -14.00 27.38
CA PRO A 984 41.78 -13.33 28.66
C PRO A 984 43.11 -13.74 29.28
N MET A 985 43.97 -12.75 29.57
CA MET A 985 44.95 -12.90 30.63
C MET A 985 44.19 -13.02 31.94
N THR A 986 44.45 -14.09 32.68
CA THR A 986 44.23 -14.19 34.12
C THR A 986 44.76 -12.94 34.84
N ILE A 987 43.90 -12.25 35.58
CA ILE A 987 43.65 -12.52 37.01
C ILE A 987 42.14 -12.62 37.21
#